data_AF-A0A5J4SLX0-F1
#
_entry.id   AF-A0A5J4SLX0-F1
#
_cell.length_a   1.000
_cell.length_b   1.000
_cell.length_c   1.000
_cell.angle_alpha   90.00
_cell.angle_beta   90.00
_cell.angle_gamma   90.00
#
_symmetry.space_group_name_H-M   'P 1'
#
loop_
_entity.id
_entity.type
_entity.pdbx_description
1 polymer ?
#
loop_
_entity_poly.entity_id
_entity_poly.type
_entity_poly.pdbx_seq_one_letter_code
_entity_poly.pdbx_strand_id
1 'polypeptide(L)'
;MKKQLVFCLVFSLCHFTGSELRAAIPVQKSDLKVLYVSGSSDWDIAHFNKDTLAYNQSVQERTIAFETLLKNYFTIVGVIHANDYKQSMSDNYDVTVIDGRPKAIVPLLREKDEAGNYLRYLSAGYLTEDFDRPVVLIGELSEILGRRIGVKNDWYCLCLDAHSHHFRREHPIFNAPFPVEMTITDRPTPEDAYHYAYYHEGPIPDQIPMWAVQTKGYITDKDFRVGMVARPWGYEDSPDAEYISSGVCAKTLDAVAIGRHGNFLHWGFAASPAYMTEEAKPVFANAVIYIAQFAGQGIIARKYNDRIATREYLKELKELCTYESYEGRLKLEEDFAKSMLEEKKLAAEKKEKGEELSRRETAVLSYTPAPPMSFENYVKRYQRDFFDLFGTNTKAYHEFYDANHDYFYGEGFYHLEVDEDVKSLRIPNFDKRILDESIKMLESGKDTEKGKRILERYTLCSFSTPAEWRNWYETNKDLLFFTESGGWLFLVNSRDTGVNDYQAREKRKAIAAIQAGKTDDANPVSVVTKSVNLHNGNKLIYVKIAIHQGYYIYKNVSPPDPFIPATIQISLPDGYTGIGEIKSPFGKYHKQNGTTVYEDEAVFSYEISGTGSGTLKCEVSYQCCDSHICLLPEKKEFTVEL
;
A
#
# COMPACT_ATOMS: atom_id res chain seq x y z
N MET A 1 24.68 -65.22 -58.80
CA MET A 1 26.16 -65.36 -58.67
C MET A 1 26.78 -63.99 -58.48
N LYS A 2 27.80 -63.93 -57.62
CA LYS A 2 28.48 -62.73 -57.10
C LYS A 2 29.29 -61.97 -58.18
N LYS A 3 29.27 -60.63 -58.04
CA LYS A 3 30.35 -59.61 -58.18
C LYS A 3 31.28 -59.64 -59.40
N GLN A 4 31.40 -58.51 -60.13
CA GLN A 4 32.49 -57.52 -59.96
C GLN A 4 32.45 -56.34 -60.97
N LEU A 5 32.79 -55.15 -60.44
CA LEU A 5 33.45 -53.94 -61.00
C LEU A 5 32.92 -53.27 -62.28
N VAL A 6 32.67 -51.93 -62.21
CA VAL A 6 33.55 -50.88 -62.78
C VAL A 6 33.36 -49.55 -62.01
N PHE A 7 34.47 -48.87 -61.79
CA PHE A 7 34.69 -47.57 -61.13
C PHE A 7 34.53 -46.42 -62.15
N CYS A 8 33.97 -45.26 -61.77
CA CYS A 8 34.44 -43.94 -62.23
C CYS A 8 33.78 -42.78 -61.45
N LEU A 9 34.63 -41.96 -60.82
CA LEU A 9 34.33 -40.70 -60.14
C LEU A 9 33.70 -39.65 -61.07
N VAL A 10 32.73 -38.87 -60.57
CA VAL A 10 32.76 -37.39 -60.61
C VAL A 10 32.05 -36.84 -59.37
N PHE A 11 32.79 -36.12 -58.54
CA PHE A 11 32.27 -35.21 -57.51
C PHE A 11 31.70 -33.96 -58.20
N SER A 12 30.46 -33.56 -57.90
CA SER A 12 30.15 -32.14 -57.69
C SER A 12 28.77 -31.92 -57.05
N LEU A 13 28.83 -31.16 -55.95
CA LEU A 13 27.82 -30.42 -55.19
C LEU A 13 26.40 -30.34 -55.76
N CYS A 14 25.42 -30.68 -54.90
CA CYS A 14 24.34 -29.78 -54.48
C CYS A 14 23.58 -30.39 -53.29
N HIS A 15 24.04 -30.08 -52.08
CA HIS A 15 23.17 -30.08 -50.90
C HIS A 15 22.33 -28.80 -50.96
N PHE A 16 21.06 -28.92 -51.31
CA PHE A 16 20.06 -27.94 -50.90
C PHE A 16 19.19 -28.58 -49.84
N THR A 17 19.45 -28.16 -48.61
CA THR A 17 18.70 -28.43 -47.40
C THR A 17 17.26 -27.96 -47.55
N GLY A 18 16.30 -28.85 -47.35
CA GLY A 18 14.91 -28.49 -47.11
C GLY A 18 14.79 -27.77 -45.76
N SER A 19 14.61 -26.45 -45.79
CA SER A 19 14.02 -25.70 -44.70
C SER A 19 12.54 -25.50 -45.05
N GLU A 20 11.70 -26.45 -44.65
CA GLU A 20 10.25 -26.20 -44.62
C GLU A 20 9.98 -25.13 -43.56
N LEU A 21 9.66 -23.91 -44.00
CA LEU A 21 8.96 -22.94 -43.18
C LEU A 21 7.65 -23.59 -42.72
N ARG A 22 7.56 -24.01 -41.46
CA ARG A 22 6.25 -24.16 -40.80
C ARG A 22 5.63 -22.76 -40.72
N ALA A 23 4.65 -22.49 -41.57
CA ALA A 23 3.79 -21.33 -41.41
C ALA A 23 3.16 -21.39 -40.01
N ALA A 24 3.37 -20.35 -39.20
CA ALA A 24 2.74 -20.23 -37.90
C ALA A 24 1.21 -20.27 -38.07
N ILE A 25 0.53 -21.12 -37.29
CA ILE A 25 -0.93 -21.12 -37.25
C ILE A 25 -1.36 -19.73 -36.78
N PRO A 26 -2.26 -19.03 -37.50
CA PRO A 26 -2.71 -17.70 -37.08
C PRO A 26 -3.33 -17.77 -35.69
N VAL A 27 -2.88 -16.92 -34.77
CA VAL A 27 -3.48 -16.81 -33.43
C VAL A 27 -4.93 -16.34 -33.60
N GLN A 28 -5.88 -17.10 -33.06
CA GLN A 28 -7.27 -16.66 -32.97
C GLN A 28 -7.34 -15.52 -31.95
N LYS A 29 -7.52 -14.29 -32.43
CA LYS A 29 -7.55 -13.10 -31.58
C LYS A 29 -8.78 -13.09 -30.67
N SER A 30 -8.61 -12.51 -29.49
CA SER A 30 -9.69 -12.17 -28.57
C SER A 30 -10.42 -10.91 -29.04
N ASP A 31 -11.73 -10.87 -28.79
CA ASP A 31 -12.59 -9.72 -29.13
C ASP A 31 -12.55 -8.58 -28.09
N LEU A 32 -11.77 -8.75 -27.02
CA LEU A 32 -11.57 -7.69 -26.02
C LEU A 32 -10.94 -6.45 -26.64
N LYS A 33 -11.45 -5.30 -26.25
CA LYS A 33 -10.91 -3.98 -26.54
C LYS A 33 -9.84 -3.64 -25.50
N VAL A 34 -8.61 -3.46 -25.94
CA VAL A 34 -7.48 -3.15 -25.06
C VAL A 34 -6.99 -1.72 -25.31
N LEU A 35 -6.88 -0.93 -24.25
CA LEU A 35 -6.19 0.36 -24.30
C LEU A 35 -4.78 0.22 -23.74
N TYR A 36 -3.77 0.53 -24.54
CA TYR A 36 -2.39 0.63 -24.09
C TYR A 36 -2.03 2.08 -23.81
N VAL A 37 -1.59 2.35 -22.59
CA VAL A 37 -1.14 3.67 -22.12
C VAL A 37 0.38 3.66 -22.03
N SER A 38 1.04 4.24 -23.03
CA SER A 38 2.51 4.24 -23.16
C SER A 38 3.18 5.38 -22.38
N GLY A 39 4.51 5.34 -22.27
CA GLY A 39 5.28 6.45 -21.66
C GLY A 39 6.54 6.04 -20.91
N SER A 40 6.90 4.75 -20.96
CA SER A 40 8.13 4.21 -20.37
C SER A 40 9.15 3.81 -21.42
N SER A 41 10.42 3.76 -21.00
CA SER A 41 11.56 3.23 -21.74
C SER A 41 12.01 1.88 -21.13
N ASP A 42 12.59 0.99 -21.95
CA ASP A 42 13.28 -0.23 -21.48
C ASP A 42 14.60 0.07 -20.77
N TRP A 43 15.18 1.25 -21.01
CA TRP A 43 16.46 1.68 -20.44
C TRP A 43 16.28 2.95 -19.62
N ASP A 44 16.97 3.02 -18.48
CA ASP A 44 17.04 4.22 -17.66
C ASP A 44 17.68 5.38 -18.44
N ILE A 45 17.30 6.61 -18.12
CA ILE A 45 17.85 7.81 -18.77
C ILE A 45 19.38 7.94 -18.60
N ALA A 46 19.95 7.33 -17.56
CA ALA A 46 21.38 7.22 -17.35
C ALA A 46 22.08 6.43 -18.48
N HIS A 47 21.42 5.41 -19.04
CA HIS A 47 21.93 4.62 -20.18
C HIS A 47 22.27 5.52 -21.38
N PHE A 48 21.45 6.55 -21.59
CA PHE A 48 21.60 7.51 -22.69
C PHE A 48 22.44 8.74 -22.30
N ASN A 49 23.20 8.69 -21.21
CA ASN A 49 23.94 9.86 -20.69
C ASN A 49 23.07 11.11 -20.51
N LYS A 50 21.79 10.91 -20.13
CA LYS A 50 20.76 11.96 -20.02
C LYS A 50 20.34 12.63 -21.33
N ASP A 51 20.63 12.01 -22.48
CA ASP A 51 20.05 12.41 -23.77
C ASP A 51 18.55 12.08 -23.80
N THR A 52 17.73 13.13 -23.79
CA THR A 52 16.28 13.02 -23.81
C THR A 52 15.73 12.59 -25.17
N LEU A 53 16.43 12.87 -26.28
CA LEU A 53 16.01 12.44 -27.61
C LEU A 53 16.13 10.92 -27.73
N ALA A 54 17.30 10.38 -27.38
CA ALA A 54 17.55 8.94 -27.39
C ALA A 54 16.63 8.19 -26.41
N TYR A 55 16.39 8.75 -25.22
CA TYR A 55 15.41 8.21 -24.27
C TYR A 55 14.00 8.17 -24.87
N ASN A 56 13.54 9.27 -25.50
CA ASN A 56 12.22 9.32 -26.14
C ASN A 56 12.11 8.37 -27.34
N GLN A 57 13.19 8.11 -28.06
CA GLN A 57 13.22 7.08 -29.09
C GLN A 57 13.01 5.68 -28.48
N SER A 58 13.68 5.35 -27.37
CA SER A 58 13.46 4.10 -26.63
C SER A 58 12.01 3.96 -26.13
N VAL A 59 11.38 5.07 -25.70
CA VAL A 59 9.94 5.08 -25.35
C VAL A 59 9.07 4.75 -26.57
N GLN A 60 9.39 5.28 -27.75
CA GLN A 60 8.65 4.98 -28.99
C GLN A 60 8.83 3.53 -29.43
N GLU A 61 10.04 2.99 -29.37
CA GLU A 61 10.33 1.59 -29.70
C GLU A 61 9.55 0.64 -28.78
N ARG A 62 9.56 0.89 -27.47
CA ARG A 62 8.75 0.16 -26.49
C ARG A 62 7.25 0.28 -26.76
N THR A 63 6.78 1.47 -27.13
CA THR A 63 5.37 1.70 -27.50
C THR A 63 4.97 0.81 -28.68
N ILE A 64 5.78 0.78 -29.73
CA ILE A 64 5.54 -0.05 -30.93
C ILE A 64 5.58 -1.54 -30.58
N ALA A 65 6.50 -1.97 -29.70
CA ALA A 65 6.59 -3.37 -29.28
C ALA A 65 5.32 -3.85 -28.57
N PHE A 66 4.78 -3.06 -27.64
CA PHE A 66 3.51 -3.36 -26.98
C PHE A 66 2.32 -3.30 -27.91
N GLU A 67 2.22 -2.28 -28.76
CA GLU A 67 1.16 -2.18 -29.76
C GLU A 67 1.14 -3.42 -30.68
N THR A 68 2.33 -3.85 -31.13
CA THR A 68 2.49 -5.02 -32.00
C THR A 68 2.06 -6.29 -31.29
N LEU A 69 2.51 -6.50 -30.04
CA LEU A 69 2.12 -7.66 -29.24
C LEU A 69 0.60 -7.71 -29.05
N LEU A 70 0.00 -6.61 -28.59
CA LEU A 70 -1.43 -6.56 -28.32
C LEU A 70 -2.25 -6.76 -29.60
N LYS A 71 -1.86 -6.15 -30.72
CA LYS A 71 -2.54 -6.37 -32.01
C LYS A 71 -2.41 -7.80 -32.53
N ASN A 72 -1.42 -8.56 -32.08
CA ASN A 72 -1.32 -9.98 -32.40
C ASN A 72 -2.40 -10.82 -31.71
N TYR A 73 -2.79 -10.44 -30.48
CA TYR A 73 -3.71 -11.22 -29.63
C TYR A 73 -5.13 -10.64 -29.53
N PHE A 74 -5.33 -9.36 -29.84
CA PHE A 74 -6.61 -8.65 -29.65
C PHE A 74 -7.06 -7.97 -30.95
N THR A 75 -8.37 -7.96 -31.22
CA THR A 75 -8.93 -7.37 -32.45
C THR A 75 -8.93 -5.85 -32.41
N ILE A 76 -9.19 -5.25 -31.24
CA ILE A 76 -9.28 -3.80 -31.06
C ILE A 76 -8.24 -3.35 -30.03
N VAL A 77 -7.26 -2.56 -30.50
CA VAL A 77 -6.19 -2.00 -29.66
C VAL A 77 -6.11 -0.50 -29.87
N GLY A 78 -6.35 0.26 -28.80
CA GLY A 78 -6.08 1.69 -28.73
C GLY A 78 -4.69 1.93 -28.14
N VAL A 79 -4.00 2.97 -28.59
CA VAL A 79 -2.72 3.40 -28.04
C VAL A 79 -2.78 4.89 -27.74
N ILE A 80 -2.38 5.26 -26.52
CA ILE A 80 -2.29 6.66 -26.11
C ILE A 80 -1.06 6.86 -25.23
N HIS A 81 -0.45 8.04 -25.31
CA HIS A 81 0.62 8.40 -24.39
C HIS A 81 0.05 8.77 -23.01
N ALA A 82 0.74 8.43 -21.92
CA ALA A 82 0.26 8.62 -20.55
C ALA A 82 -0.06 10.08 -20.19
N ASN A 83 0.64 11.04 -20.78
CA ASN A 83 0.34 12.47 -20.59
C ASN A 83 -1.04 12.90 -21.09
N ASP A 84 -1.64 12.12 -21.99
CA ASP A 84 -2.94 12.41 -22.61
C ASP A 84 -4.04 11.48 -22.09
N TYR A 85 -3.67 10.42 -21.36
CA TYR A 85 -4.60 9.51 -20.73
C TYR A 85 -5.45 10.22 -19.66
N LYS A 86 -6.74 9.91 -19.66
CA LYS A 86 -7.69 10.25 -18.60
C LYS A 86 -8.42 8.97 -18.21
N GLN A 87 -8.74 8.79 -16.92
CA GLN A 87 -9.34 7.54 -16.45
C GLN A 87 -10.62 7.14 -17.19
N SER A 88 -11.47 8.12 -17.56
CA SER A 88 -12.71 7.89 -18.32
C SER A 88 -12.50 7.33 -19.72
N MET A 89 -11.28 7.36 -20.25
CA MET A 89 -10.96 6.67 -21.50
C MET A 89 -11.09 5.15 -21.34
N SER A 90 -10.80 4.62 -20.15
CA SER A 90 -10.95 3.19 -19.83
C SER A 90 -12.39 2.70 -19.93
N ASP A 91 -13.40 3.58 -19.88
CA ASP A 91 -14.81 3.20 -20.01
C ASP A 91 -15.16 2.65 -21.40
N ASN A 92 -14.32 2.94 -22.41
CA ASN A 92 -14.51 2.48 -23.78
C ASN A 92 -13.77 1.18 -24.13
N TYR A 93 -13.03 0.61 -23.17
CA TYR A 93 -12.20 -0.57 -23.33
C TYR A 93 -12.51 -1.59 -22.24
N ASP A 94 -12.26 -2.86 -22.52
CA ASP A 94 -12.46 -3.94 -21.55
C ASP A 94 -11.29 -4.02 -20.57
N VAL A 95 -10.08 -3.68 -21.02
CA VAL A 95 -8.86 -3.65 -20.19
C VAL A 95 -7.96 -2.50 -20.61
N THR A 96 -7.38 -1.84 -19.61
CA THR A 96 -6.31 -0.86 -19.81
C THR A 96 -4.96 -1.42 -19.35
N VAL A 97 -3.95 -1.43 -20.22
CA VAL A 97 -2.56 -1.76 -19.88
C VAL A 97 -1.80 -0.46 -19.71
N ILE A 98 -1.33 -0.16 -18.48
CA ILE A 98 -0.61 1.07 -18.19
C ILE A 98 0.88 0.79 -18.03
N ASP A 99 1.63 1.39 -18.95
CA ASP A 99 3.09 1.32 -19.07
C ASP A 99 3.72 2.73 -19.06
N GLY A 100 2.96 3.76 -18.72
CA GLY A 100 3.48 5.11 -18.53
C GLY A 100 2.73 5.81 -17.41
N ARG A 101 3.42 6.69 -16.68
CA ARG A 101 2.82 7.42 -15.56
C ARG A 101 1.89 8.52 -16.08
N PRO A 102 0.57 8.46 -15.80
CA PRO A 102 -0.35 9.51 -16.25
C PRO A 102 -0.15 10.84 -15.50
N LYS A 103 -0.85 11.89 -15.94
CA LYS A 103 -0.96 13.12 -15.14
C LYS A 103 -1.73 12.84 -13.85
N ALA A 104 -1.24 13.37 -12.73
CA ALA A 104 -1.92 13.22 -11.45
C ALA A 104 -3.26 13.96 -11.46
N ILE A 105 -4.32 13.30 -10.98
CA ILE A 105 -5.63 13.92 -10.72
C ILE A 105 -5.66 14.62 -9.37
N VAL A 106 -4.86 14.13 -8.42
CA VAL A 106 -4.65 14.77 -7.11
C VAL A 106 -3.14 14.89 -6.88
N PRO A 107 -2.62 16.09 -6.59
CA PRO A 107 -1.19 16.29 -6.40
C PRO A 107 -0.67 15.55 -5.15
N LEU A 108 0.65 15.34 -5.16
CA LEU A 108 1.41 14.89 -3.99
C LEU A 108 1.29 15.95 -2.89
N LEU A 109 0.92 15.53 -1.68
CA LEU A 109 0.90 16.42 -0.53
C LEU A 109 2.08 16.11 0.39
N ARG A 110 2.86 17.14 0.69
CA ARG A 110 3.97 17.09 1.66
C ARG A 110 3.80 18.27 2.61
N GLU A 111 3.42 17.98 3.84
CA GLU A 111 3.31 18.97 4.91
C GLU A 111 4.48 18.78 5.85
N LYS A 112 5.16 19.88 6.17
CA LYS A 112 6.27 19.90 7.12
C LYS A 112 6.00 20.90 8.23
N ASP A 113 6.51 20.63 9.42
CA ASP A 113 6.54 21.61 10.50
C ASP A 113 7.61 22.68 10.25
N GLU A 114 7.67 23.68 11.13
CA GLU A 114 8.68 24.75 11.08
C GLU A 114 10.12 24.22 11.22
N ALA A 115 10.30 23.04 11.80
CA ALA A 115 11.59 22.36 11.94
C ALA A 115 11.97 21.51 10.71
N GLY A 116 11.09 21.44 9.70
CA GLY A 116 11.31 20.69 8.46
C GLY A 116 11.00 19.18 8.55
N ASN A 117 10.46 18.71 9.67
CA ASN A 117 9.96 17.34 9.84
C ASN A 117 8.64 17.19 9.08
N TYR A 118 8.41 16.02 8.48
CA TYR A 118 7.12 15.76 7.83
C TYR A 118 6.01 15.63 8.88
N LEU A 119 5.05 16.55 8.84
CA LEU A 119 3.76 16.41 9.52
C LEU A 119 2.87 15.41 8.77
N ARG A 120 2.98 15.40 7.43
CA ARG A 120 2.15 14.54 6.59
C ARG A 120 2.75 14.28 5.22
N TYR A 121 2.49 13.08 4.71
CA TYR A 121 2.86 12.66 3.37
C TYR A 121 1.72 11.86 2.77
N LEU A 122 1.08 12.40 1.72
CA LEU A 122 0.12 11.65 0.90
C LEU A 122 0.63 11.60 -0.53
N SER A 123 0.69 10.39 -1.09
CA SER A 123 1.11 10.17 -2.48
C SER A 123 0.17 10.86 -3.46
N ALA A 124 0.68 11.22 -4.64
CA ALA A 124 -0.18 11.70 -5.73
C ALA A 124 -1.21 10.63 -6.12
N GLY A 125 -2.41 11.06 -6.50
CA GLY A 125 -3.47 10.19 -7.02
C GLY A 125 -3.52 10.28 -8.54
N TYR A 126 -3.66 9.12 -9.20
CA TYR A 126 -3.71 9.00 -10.67
C TYR A 126 -5.03 8.42 -11.17
N LEU A 127 -5.71 7.64 -10.33
CA LEU A 127 -7.04 7.11 -10.53
C LEU A 127 -7.86 7.40 -9.26
N THR A 128 -9.16 7.52 -9.40
CA THR A 128 -10.06 7.73 -8.27
C THR A 128 -10.24 6.46 -7.43
N GLU A 129 -10.64 6.60 -6.16
CA GLU A 129 -10.81 5.46 -5.25
C GLU A 129 -11.91 4.48 -5.69
N ASP A 130 -12.86 4.93 -6.51
CA ASP A 130 -13.98 4.19 -7.11
C ASP A 130 -13.66 3.63 -8.50
N PHE A 131 -12.41 3.73 -8.98
CA PHE A 131 -12.02 3.17 -10.27
C PHE A 131 -12.20 1.64 -10.31
N ASP A 132 -13.11 1.18 -11.17
CA ASP A 132 -13.60 -0.21 -11.21
C ASP A 132 -13.37 -0.92 -12.56
N ARG A 133 -12.65 -0.28 -13.49
CA ARG A 133 -12.29 -0.88 -14.79
C ARG A 133 -11.06 -1.78 -14.66
N PRO A 134 -10.98 -2.91 -15.37
CA PRO A 134 -9.81 -3.80 -15.33
C PRO A 134 -8.53 -3.11 -15.79
N VAL A 135 -7.44 -3.28 -15.03
CA VAL A 135 -6.15 -2.68 -15.36
C VAL A 135 -4.98 -3.63 -15.13
N VAL A 136 -4.05 -3.66 -16.07
CA VAL A 136 -2.71 -4.26 -15.91
C VAL A 136 -1.72 -3.13 -15.69
N LEU A 137 -0.99 -3.18 -14.58
CA LEU A 137 0.04 -2.20 -14.22
C LEU A 137 1.43 -2.85 -14.31
N ILE A 138 2.30 -2.27 -15.14
CA ILE A 138 3.64 -2.81 -15.39
C ILE A 138 4.66 -2.24 -14.39
N GLY A 139 5.43 -3.13 -13.76
CA GLY A 139 6.50 -2.78 -12.83
C GLY A 139 6.04 -1.86 -11.70
N GLU A 140 6.78 -0.76 -11.51
CA GLU A 140 6.58 0.20 -10.43
C GLU A 140 5.29 1.02 -10.54
N LEU A 141 4.62 1.02 -11.70
CA LEU A 141 3.35 1.71 -11.89
C LEU A 141 2.25 1.13 -11.01
N SER A 142 2.39 -0.14 -10.57
CA SER A 142 1.48 -0.76 -9.61
C SER A 142 1.44 0.00 -8.30
N GLU A 143 2.61 0.40 -7.77
CA GLU A 143 2.67 1.23 -6.59
C GLU A 143 2.25 2.67 -6.90
N ILE A 144 2.80 3.27 -7.97
CA ILE A 144 2.59 4.70 -8.23
C ILE A 144 1.11 5.03 -8.39
N LEU A 145 0.35 4.20 -9.11
CA LEU A 145 -1.07 4.40 -9.33
C LEU A 145 -1.93 3.80 -8.20
N GLY A 146 -1.48 2.70 -7.60
CA GLY A 146 -2.24 1.96 -6.59
C GLY A 146 -2.14 2.48 -5.16
N ARG A 147 -1.06 3.19 -4.80
CA ARG A 147 -0.77 3.57 -3.41
C ARG A 147 -1.88 4.35 -2.73
N ARG A 148 -2.47 5.33 -3.43
CA ARG A 148 -3.54 6.18 -2.88
C ARG A 148 -4.89 5.47 -2.81
N ILE A 149 -5.08 4.42 -3.62
CA ILE A 149 -6.29 3.59 -3.60
C ILE A 149 -6.18 2.55 -2.48
N GLY A 150 -4.96 2.23 -2.02
CA GLY A 150 -4.70 1.14 -1.09
C GLY A 150 -4.66 -0.21 -1.80
N VAL A 151 -4.11 -0.27 -3.02
CA VAL A 151 -3.85 -1.55 -3.67
C VAL A 151 -2.73 -2.29 -2.92
N LYS A 152 -2.86 -3.60 -2.71
CA LYS A 152 -1.82 -4.42 -2.08
C LYS A 152 -0.57 -4.64 -2.93
N ASN A 153 -0.61 -4.26 -4.21
CA ASN A 153 0.48 -4.28 -5.19
C ASN A 153 1.49 -3.17 -4.92
N ASP A 154 2.02 -3.13 -3.70
CA ASP A 154 2.76 -2.00 -3.19
C ASP A 154 4.27 -2.12 -3.36
N TRP A 155 5.01 -1.11 -2.93
CA TRP A 155 6.46 -1.13 -2.99
C TRP A 155 7.04 -2.00 -1.87
N TYR A 156 7.38 -3.24 -2.21
CA TYR A 156 8.35 -3.98 -1.41
C TYR A 156 9.76 -3.66 -1.86
N CYS A 157 10.03 -3.83 -3.16
CA CYS A 157 11.33 -3.60 -3.73
C CYS A 157 11.27 -3.42 -5.25
N LEU A 158 12.04 -2.45 -5.75
CA LEU A 158 12.36 -2.35 -7.17
C LEU A 158 13.65 -3.15 -7.42
N CYS A 159 13.51 -4.48 -7.50
CA CYS A 159 14.62 -5.41 -7.66
C CYS A 159 14.21 -6.74 -8.31
N LEU A 160 13.09 -6.77 -9.06
CA LEU A 160 12.72 -7.97 -9.80
C LEU A 160 13.52 -8.07 -11.10
N ASP A 161 14.15 -9.22 -11.29
CA ASP A 161 14.96 -9.56 -12.46
C ASP A 161 14.21 -10.49 -13.44
N ALA A 162 14.93 -11.18 -14.33
CA ALA A 162 14.36 -11.74 -15.56
C ALA A 162 13.55 -13.03 -15.41
N HIS A 163 13.67 -13.72 -14.28
CA HIS A 163 13.12 -15.06 -14.07
C HIS A 163 12.01 -15.07 -13.03
N SER A 164 10.96 -15.85 -13.30
CA SER A 164 9.88 -16.13 -12.35
C SER A 164 10.06 -17.51 -11.72
N HIS A 165 9.66 -17.62 -10.45
CA HIS A 165 9.63 -18.86 -9.68
C HIS A 165 8.40 -18.87 -8.75
N HIS A 166 8.14 -19.99 -8.07
CA HIS A 166 7.00 -20.13 -7.16
C HIS A 166 5.64 -19.76 -7.81
N PHE A 167 5.51 -19.96 -9.12
CA PHE A 167 4.29 -19.66 -9.87
C PHE A 167 3.24 -20.76 -9.69
N ARG A 168 1.96 -20.36 -9.54
CA ARG A 168 0.81 -21.26 -9.51
C ARG A 168 0.56 -21.82 -10.90
N ARG A 169 1.16 -22.98 -11.23
CA ARG A 169 1.11 -23.60 -12.57
C ARG A 169 -0.30 -23.72 -13.15
N GLU A 170 -1.28 -23.99 -12.31
CA GLU A 170 -2.67 -24.19 -12.75
C GLU A 170 -3.45 -22.89 -12.91
N HIS A 171 -2.82 -21.74 -12.63
CA HIS A 171 -3.44 -20.45 -12.84
C HIS A 171 -3.73 -20.25 -14.34
N PRO A 172 -4.91 -19.72 -14.72
CA PRO A 172 -5.32 -19.61 -16.12
C PRO A 172 -4.29 -18.94 -17.03
N ILE A 173 -3.56 -17.93 -16.54
CA ILE A 173 -2.61 -17.16 -17.37
C ILE A 173 -1.49 -18.02 -17.97
N PHE A 174 -1.12 -19.12 -17.31
CA PHE A 174 -0.07 -20.03 -17.77
C PHE A 174 -0.59 -21.14 -18.68
N ASN A 175 -1.89 -21.13 -19.03
CA ASN A 175 -2.52 -22.25 -19.73
C ASN A 175 -3.42 -21.81 -20.89
N ALA A 176 -4.22 -20.76 -20.70
CA ALA A 176 -5.34 -20.42 -21.58
C ALA A 176 -5.72 -18.92 -21.51
N PRO A 177 -6.44 -18.41 -22.53
CA PRO A 177 -6.88 -19.09 -23.75
C PRO A 177 -5.81 -19.21 -24.84
N PHE A 178 -4.74 -18.43 -24.80
CA PHE A 178 -3.60 -18.63 -25.69
C PHE A 178 -2.71 -19.72 -25.12
N PRO A 179 -2.37 -20.77 -25.91
CA PRO A 179 -1.50 -21.84 -25.43
C PRO A 179 -0.15 -21.31 -24.97
N VAL A 180 0.30 -21.79 -23.83
CA VAL A 180 1.61 -21.48 -23.26
C VAL A 180 2.34 -22.78 -23.02
N GLU A 181 3.57 -22.89 -23.52
CA GLU A 181 4.51 -23.95 -23.16
C GLU A 181 5.71 -23.30 -22.48
N MET A 182 5.76 -23.34 -21.14
CA MET A 182 6.87 -22.75 -20.39
C MET A 182 8.04 -23.72 -20.30
N THR A 183 9.24 -23.23 -20.63
CA THR A 183 10.51 -23.92 -20.37
C THR A 183 10.93 -23.65 -18.94
N ILE A 184 10.72 -24.64 -18.08
CA ILE A 184 11.08 -24.59 -16.65
C ILE A 184 12.42 -25.29 -16.45
N THR A 185 13.37 -24.59 -15.83
CA THR A 185 14.71 -25.11 -15.49
C THR A 185 15.02 -24.86 -14.03
N ASP A 186 15.60 -25.85 -13.36
CA ASP A 186 16.15 -25.65 -12.01
C ASP A 186 17.38 -24.74 -12.08
N ARG A 187 17.38 -23.70 -11.23
CA ARG A 187 18.44 -22.69 -11.16
C ARG A 187 18.82 -22.44 -9.72
N PRO A 188 20.05 -21.98 -9.43
CA PRO A 188 20.45 -21.58 -8.09
C PRO A 188 19.43 -20.61 -7.49
N THR A 189 19.06 -20.85 -6.24
CA THR A 189 18.22 -19.94 -5.48
C THR A 189 18.91 -18.58 -5.39
N PRO A 190 18.17 -17.45 -5.55
CA PRO A 190 18.76 -16.11 -5.43
C PRO A 190 19.48 -15.95 -4.09
N GLU A 191 20.72 -15.49 -4.11
CA GLU A 191 21.56 -15.36 -2.90
C GLU A 191 20.87 -14.53 -1.81
N ASP A 192 20.20 -13.45 -2.21
CA ASP A 192 19.50 -12.56 -1.29
C ASP A 192 18.34 -13.25 -0.53
N ALA A 193 17.81 -14.37 -1.04
CA ALA A 193 16.74 -15.10 -0.35
C ALA A 193 17.22 -15.68 0.99
N TYR A 194 18.50 -16.04 1.11
CA TYR A 194 19.08 -16.59 2.35
C TYR A 194 19.14 -15.55 3.48
N HIS A 195 19.18 -14.25 3.15
CA HIS A 195 19.05 -13.17 4.14
C HIS A 195 17.68 -13.16 4.84
N TYR A 196 16.70 -13.87 4.28
CA TYR A 196 15.34 -13.95 4.78
C TYR A 196 14.92 -15.38 5.15
N ALA A 197 15.88 -16.26 5.44
CA ALA A 197 15.61 -17.68 5.74
C ALA A 197 14.60 -17.88 6.88
N TYR A 198 14.53 -16.96 7.85
CA TYR A 198 13.56 -16.99 8.96
C TYR A 198 12.10 -16.81 8.54
N TYR A 199 11.82 -16.36 7.31
CA TYR A 199 10.46 -16.35 6.73
C TYR A 199 10.09 -17.66 6.04
N HIS A 200 11.06 -18.51 5.73
CA HIS A 200 10.85 -19.77 5.02
C HIS A 200 10.63 -20.92 6.02
N GLU A 201 9.68 -21.80 5.74
CA GLU A 201 9.47 -23.01 6.54
C GLU A 201 10.53 -24.06 6.19
N GLY A 202 11.47 -24.27 7.12
CA GLY A 202 12.58 -25.21 6.91
C GLY A 202 13.71 -24.63 6.06
N PRO A 203 14.69 -25.45 5.63
CA PRO A 203 15.83 -24.98 4.87
C PRO A 203 15.42 -24.48 3.49
N ILE A 204 15.98 -23.35 3.07
CA ILE A 204 15.87 -22.86 1.69
C ILE A 204 16.60 -23.85 0.77
N PRO A 205 15.98 -24.33 -0.33
CA PRO A 205 16.63 -25.23 -1.26
C PRO A 205 17.74 -24.52 -2.05
N ASP A 206 18.81 -25.25 -2.41
CA ASP A 206 19.92 -24.71 -3.19
C ASP A 206 19.52 -24.30 -4.61
N GLN A 207 18.49 -24.96 -5.16
CA GLN A 207 17.95 -24.69 -6.49
C GLN A 207 16.42 -24.69 -6.47
N ILE A 208 15.83 -23.84 -7.31
CA ILE A 208 14.38 -23.73 -7.49
C ILE A 208 14.02 -23.74 -8.98
N PRO A 209 12.83 -24.26 -9.34
CA PRO A 209 12.35 -24.24 -10.70
C PRO A 209 12.01 -22.80 -11.12
N MET A 210 12.59 -22.37 -12.24
CA MET A 210 12.39 -21.03 -12.80
C MET A 210 12.05 -21.10 -14.29
N TRP A 211 11.31 -20.12 -14.78
CA TRP A 211 11.18 -19.86 -16.22
C TRP A 211 11.58 -18.41 -16.53
N ALA A 212 12.03 -18.18 -17.76
CA ALA A 212 12.49 -16.87 -18.19
C ALA A 212 11.33 -16.03 -18.74
N VAL A 213 11.01 -14.92 -18.07
CA VAL A 213 9.95 -14.00 -18.51
C VAL A 213 10.51 -13.02 -19.55
N GLN A 214 11.75 -12.59 -19.35
CA GLN A 214 12.45 -11.65 -20.21
C GLN A 214 13.89 -12.10 -20.50
N THR A 215 14.43 -11.64 -21.61
CA THR A 215 15.76 -11.99 -22.12
C THR A 215 16.87 -11.09 -21.58
N LYS A 216 16.49 -9.94 -21.03
CA LYS A 216 17.38 -8.98 -20.35
C LYS A 216 16.86 -8.73 -18.94
N GLY A 217 17.76 -8.48 -18.00
CA GLY A 217 17.47 -8.14 -16.62
C GLY A 217 18.45 -7.10 -16.11
N TYR A 218 18.15 -6.45 -14.99
CA TYR A 218 19.07 -5.44 -14.43
C TYR A 218 20.37 -6.07 -13.90
N ILE A 219 20.35 -7.37 -13.61
CA ILE A 219 21.54 -8.14 -13.22
C ILE A 219 22.45 -8.37 -14.45
N THR A 220 21.88 -8.64 -15.61
CA THR A 220 22.64 -8.99 -16.83
C THR A 220 22.96 -7.78 -17.71
N ASP A 221 22.09 -6.77 -17.70
CA ASP A 221 22.12 -5.62 -18.59
C ASP A 221 22.06 -4.32 -17.76
N LYS A 222 23.22 -3.68 -17.65
CA LYS A 222 23.35 -2.42 -16.91
C LYS A 222 22.37 -1.36 -17.43
N ASP A 223 21.73 -0.66 -16.50
CA ASP A 223 20.75 0.42 -16.76
C ASP A 223 19.45 -0.05 -17.45
N PHE A 224 19.24 -1.36 -17.60
CA PHE A 224 17.95 -1.91 -18.01
C PHE A 224 16.90 -1.64 -16.93
N ARG A 225 15.65 -1.44 -17.34
CA ARG A 225 14.53 -1.16 -16.45
C ARG A 225 14.35 -2.30 -15.44
N VAL A 226 14.34 -1.94 -14.17
CA VAL A 226 14.19 -2.88 -13.05
C VAL A 226 12.72 -3.19 -12.81
N GLY A 227 12.37 -4.45 -12.61
CA GLY A 227 11.00 -4.84 -12.22
C GLY A 227 10.72 -4.56 -10.74
N MET A 228 9.45 -4.64 -10.37
CA MET A 228 9.01 -4.46 -8.98
C MET A 228 8.41 -5.75 -8.44
N VAL A 229 8.66 -6.03 -7.16
CA VAL A 229 7.87 -7.00 -6.36
C VAL A 229 7.08 -6.28 -5.28
N ALA A 230 5.90 -6.81 -4.97
CA ALA A 230 5.05 -6.38 -3.85
C ALA A 230 5.21 -7.27 -2.61
N ARG A 231 4.77 -6.77 -1.45
CA ARG A 231 4.97 -7.48 -0.17
C ARG A 231 4.03 -8.67 -0.05
N PRO A 232 4.50 -9.85 0.36
CA PRO A 232 3.67 -11.05 0.45
C PRO A 232 2.81 -11.10 1.71
N TRP A 233 3.29 -10.50 2.81
CA TRP A 233 2.61 -10.61 4.09
C TRP A 233 1.31 -9.80 4.12
N GLY A 234 0.20 -10.51 4.40
CA GLY A 234 -1.14 -9.95 4.31
C GLY A 234 -1.63 -9.74 2.87
N TYR A 235 -0.92 -10.25 1.84
CA TYR A 235 -1.35 -10.07 0.46
C TYR A 235 -2.68 -10.76 0.19
N GLU A 236 -2.81 -12.04 0.52
CA GLU A 236 -4.05 -12.84 0.35
C GLU A 236 -4.95 -12.89 1.59
N ASP A 237 -4.78 -11.99 2.56
CA ASP A 237 -5.64 -11.90 3.75
C ASP A 237 -7.04 -11.29 3.46
N SER A 238 -7.41 -11.16 2.18
CA SER A 238 -8.72 -10.68 1.74
C SER A 238 -9.19 -11.46 0.51
N PRO A 239 -10.52 -11.64 0.33
CA PRO A 239 -11.07 -12.48 -0.73
C PRO A 239 -10.89 -11.91 -2.15
N ASP A 240 -10.51 -10.64 -2.26
CA ASP A 240 -10.31 -9.94 -3.52
C ASP A 240 -8.84 -9.87 -3.97
N ALA A 241 -7.91 -10.45 -3.23
CA ALA A 241 -6.49 -10.52 -3.56
C ALA A 241 -6.04 -11.94 -3.91
N GLU A 242 -5.08 -12.05 -4.81
CA GLU A 242 -4.54 -13.34 -5.26
C GLU A 242 -3.07 -13.24 -5.65
N TYR A 243 -2.24 -14.07 -5.04
CA TYR A 243 -0.86 -14.29 -5.44
C TYR A 243 -0.81 -15.22 -6.66
N ILE A 244 0.00 -14.89 -7.67
CA ILE A 244 0.13 -15.74 -8.87
C ILE A 244 1.54 -16.29 -8.99
N SER A 245 2.56 -15.45 -8.81
CA SER A 245 3.97 -15.88 -8.86
C SER A 245 4.92 -14.94 -8.13
N SER A 246 6.10 -15.45 -7.82
CA SER A 246 7.27 -14.68 -7.45
C SER A 246 8.29 -14.65 -8.59
N GLY A 247 9.47 -14.10 -8.33
CA GLY A 247 10.59 -14.07 -9.25
C GLY A 247 11.88 -13.64 -8.57
N VAL A 248 12.96 -13.78 -9.31
CA VAL A 248 14.32 -13.51 -8.85
C VAL A 248 14.41 -12.05 -8.42
N CYS A 249 14.58 -11.82 -7.12
CA CYS A 249 14.69 -10.49 -6.53
C CYS A 249 15.47 -10.52 -5.21
N ALA A 250 15.78 -9.33 -4.68
CA ALA A 250 16.52 -9.17 -3.43
C ALA A 250 15.65 -9.27 -2.16
N LYS A 251 14.62 -10.13 -2.20
CA LYS A 251 13.59 -10.27 -1.16
C LYS A 251 13.22 -11.74 -0.92
N THR A 252 12.24 -11.98 -0.06
CA THR A 252 11.72 -13.32 0.27
C THR A 252 11.24 -14.08 -0.98
N LEU A 253 11.30 -15.41 -0.95
CA LEU A 253 10.90 -16.27 -2.09
C LEU A 253 9.40 -16.19 -2.45
N ASP A 254 8.59 -15.66 -1.53
CA ASP A 254 7.16 -15.42 -1.71
C ASP A 254 6.86 -13.98 -2.17
N ALA A 255 7.85 -13.10 -2.33
CA ALA A 255 7.65 -11.72 -2.80
C ALA A 255 6.86 -11.71 -4.13
N VAL A 256 5.83 -10.86 -4.23
CA VAL A 256 4.83 -10.99 -5.29
C VAL A 256 5.31 -10.31 -6.57
N ALA A 257 5.63 -11.09 -7.60
CA ALA A 257 6.01 -10.60 -8.92
C ALA A 257 4.82 -10.50 -9.88
N ILE A 258 3.86 -11.42 -9.76
CA ILE A 258 2.55 -11.34 -10.44
C ILE A 258 1.49 -11.60 -9.39
N GLY A 259 0.49 -10.72 -9.33
CA GLY A 259 -0.64 -10.85 -8.41
C GLY A 259 -1.80 -9.94 -8.81
N ARG A 260 -2.96 -10.18 -8.22
CA ARG A 260 -4.19 -9.41 -8.46
C ARG A 260 -4.74 -8.88 -7.15
N HIS A 261 -5.30 -7.67 -7.17
CA HIS A 261 -6.11 -7.13 -6.10
C HIS A 261 -7.31 -6.36 -6.68
N GLY A 262 -8.52 -6.88 -6.49
CA GLY A 262 -9.72 -6.43 -7.19
C GLY A 262 -9.53 -6.47 -8.71
N ASN A 263 -9.79 -5.35 -9.37
CA ASN A 263 -9.63 -5.08 -10.80
C ASN A 263 -8.18 -4.68 -11.21
N PHE A 264 -7.21 -4.76 -10.29
CA PHE A 264 -5.81 -4.40 -10.55
C PHE A 264 -4.92 -5.64 -10.64
N LEU A 265 -4.31 -5.86 -11.80
CA LEU A 265 -3.27 -6.88 -11.98
C LEU A 265 -1.88 -6.23 -11.95
N HIS A 266 -1.03 -6.73 -11.07
CA HIS A 266 0.39 -6.42 -11.00
C HIS A 266 1.14 -7.34 -11.96
N TRP A 267 1.75 -6.76 -12.99
CA TRP A 267 2.77 -7.42 -13.81
C TRP A 267 4.13 -6.81 -13.44
N GLY A 268 4.82 -7.40 -12.47
CA GLY A 268 6.04 -6.82 -11.90
C GLY A 268 7.24 -6.78 -12.85
N PHE A 269 7.27 -7.67 -13.85
CA PHE A 269 8.35 -7.74 -14.84
C PHE A 269 8.38 -6.49 -15.72
N ALA A 270 9.58 -5.97 -15.98
CA ALA A 270 9.76 -4.65 -16.55
C ALA A 270 9.92 -4.63 -18.08
N ALA A 271 10.33 -5.73 -18.71
CA ALA A 271 10.66 -5.76 -20.13
C ALA A 271 9.47 -5.44 -21.05
N SER A 272 9.72 -4.73 -22.14
CA SER A 272 8.80 -4.64 -23.27
C SER A 272 8.75 -5.95 -24.06
N PRO A 273 7.78 -6.15 -24.96
CA PRO A 273 7.70 -7.36 -25.79
C PRO A 273 8.89 -7.59 -26.72
N ALA A 274 9.74 -6.58 -26.94
CA ALA A 274 11.01 -6.74 -27.65
C ALA A 274 12.02 -7.60 -26.86
N TYR A 275 11.88 -7.62 -25.53
CA TYR A 275 12.76 -8.37 -24.61
C TYR A 275 11.99 -9.41 -23.79
N MET A 276 10.68 -9.60 -23.99
CA MET A 276 9.97 -10.77 -23.47
C MET A 276 10.41 -12.03 -24.22
N THR A 277 10.44 -13.17 -23.53
CA THR A 277 10.58 -14.46 -24.22
C THR A 277 9.33 -14.75 -25.05
N GLU A 278 9.44 -15.60 -26.08
CA GLU A 278 8.26 -16.01 -26.87
C GLU A 278 7.20 -16.70 -26.01
N GLU A 279 7.60 -17.36 -24.92
CA GLU A 279 6.72 -18.02 -23.95
C GLU A 279 6.00 -17.01 -23.04
N ALA A 280 6.66 -15.89 -22.68
CA ALA A 280 6.06 -14.86 -21.83
C ALA A 280 5.00 -14.02 -22.55
N LYS A 281 5.12 -13.85 -23.86
CA LYS A 281 4.17 -13.08 -24.70
C LYS A 281 2.72 -13.58 -24.58
N PRO A 282 2.42 -14.88 -24.78
CA PRO A 282 1.06 -15.40 -24.57
C PRO A 282 0.65 -15.38 -23.09
N VAL A 283 1.57 -15.56 -22.12
CA VAL A 283 1.25 -15.41 -20.68
C VAL A 283 0.77 -13.99 -20.37
N PHE A 284 1.45 -12.97 -20.89
CA PHE A 284 1.05 -11.57 -20.75
C PHE A 284 -0.33 -11.32 -21.38
N ALA A 285 -0.56 -11.82 -22.60
CA ALA A 285 -1.85 -11.70 -23.26
C ALA A 285 -2.97 -12.43 -22.49
N ASN A 286 -2.70 -13.60 -21.92
CA ASN A 286 -3.64 -14.30 -21.04
C ASN A 286 -3.89 -13.53 -19.74
N ALA A 287 -2.89 -12.82 -19.18
CA ALA A 287 -3.09 -11.96 -18.02
C ALA A 287 -4.05 -10.78 -18.31
N VAL A 288 -3.99 -10.20 -19.51
CA VAL A 288 -4.96 -9.19 -19.97
C VAL A 288 -6.37 -9.79 -20.05
N ILE A 289 -6.53 -10.99 -20.60
CA ILE A 289 -7.85 -11.67 -20.65
C ILE A 289 -8.33 -12.01 -19.24
N TYR A 290 -7.43 -12.49 -18.38
CA TYR A 290 -7.73 -12.88 -17.01
C TYR A 290 -8.25 -11.71 -16.19
N ILE A 291 -7.64 -10.52 -16.28
CA ILE A 291 -8.11 -9.37 -15.49
C ILE A 291 -9.46 -8.81 -16.00
N ALA A 292 -9.79 -9.00 -17.28
CA ALA A 292 -11.03 -8.49 -17.89
C ALA A 292 -12.30 -8.98 -17.17
N GLN A 293 -12.30 -10.19 -16.60
CA GLN A 293 -13.44 -10.76 -15.87
C GLN A 293 -13.74 -10.03 -14.55
N PHE A 294 -12.82 -9.17 -14.08
CA PHE A 294 -12.95 -8.40 -12.85
C PHE A 294 -13.49 -6.98 -13.07
N ALA A 295 -14.13 -6.71 -14.21
CA ALA A 295 -14.82 -5.45 -14.43
C ALA A 295 -15.91 -5.22 -13.36
N GLY A 296 -15.92 -4.03 -12.75
CA GLY A 296 -16.80 -3.71 -11.63
C GLY A 296 -16.39 -4.34 -10.29
N GLN A 297 -15.34 -5.16 -10.26
CA GLN A 297 -14.86 -5.83 -9.05
C GLN A 297 -13.75 -5.02 -8.36
N GLY A 298 -14.09 -3.79 -7.97
CA GLY A 298 -13.23 -2.91 -7.17
C GLY A 298 -12.72 -3.55 -5.87
N ILE A 299 -11.79 -2.87 -5.23
CA ILE A 299 -11.12 -3.31 -4.00
C ILE A 299 -12.08 -3.31 -2.80
N ILE A 300 -12.04 -4.40 -2.04
CA ILE A 300 -12.73 -4.57 -0.76
C ILE A 300 -11.80 -4.18 0.39
N ALA A 301 -10.61 -4.78 0.48
CA ALA A 301 -9.66 -4.55 1.55
C ALA A 301 -8.54 -3.61 1.13
N ARG A 302 -8.67 -2.32 1.45
CA ARG A 302 -7.64 -1.33 1.13
C ARG A 302 -6.44 -1.50 2.06
N LYS A 303 -5.25 -1.66 1.50
CA LYS A 303 -4.00 -1.64 2.27
C LYS A 303 -3.92 -0.34 3.06
N TYR A 304 -3.88 -0.46 4.38
CA TYR A 304 -4.12 0.68 5.27
C TYR A 304 -2.99 1.70 5.22
N ASN A 305 -1.74 1.22 5.28
CA ASN A 305 -0.57 2.03 5.01
C ASN A 305 0.54 1.15 4.43
N ASP A 306 1.55 1.78 3.81
CA ASP A 306 2.59 1.04 3.10
C ASP A 306 3.43 0.18 4.04
N ARG A 307 3.73 0.59 5.26
CA ARG A 307 4.60 -0.15 6.20
C ARG A 307 3.86 -0.83 7.33
N ILE A 308 2.59 -1.16 7.12
CA ILE A 308 1.80 -1.85 8.13
C ILE A 308 2.46 -3.20 8.47
N ALA A 309 2.71 -3.41 9.76
CA ALA A 309 3.23 -4.68 10.25
C ALA A 309 2.11 -5.72 10.27
N THR A 310 2.44 -6.93 9.84
CA THR A 310 1.65 -8.16 9.99
C THR A 310 2.26 -9.02 11.09
N ARG A 311 1.58 -10.07 11.57
CA ARG A 311 2.17 -11.00 12.54
C ARG A 311 3.46 -11.65 12.04
N GLU A 312 3.62 -11.78 10.73
CA GLU A 312 4.84 -12.29 10.10
C GLU A 312 6.09 -11.51 10.51
N TYR A 313 5.97 -10.21 10.81
CA TYR A 313 7.09 -9.40 11.30
C TYR A 313 7.67 -9.90 12.64
N LEU A 314 6.91 -10.67 13.44
CA LEU A 314 7.43 -11.31 14.66
C LEU A 314 8.56 -12.29 14.35
N LYS A 315 8.56 -12.94 13.18
CA LYS A 315 9.67 -13.84 12.76
C LYS A 315 10.98 -13.07 12.62
N GLU A 316 10.93 -11.90 11.99
CA GLU A 316 12.07 -10.99 11.87
C GLU A 316 12.53 -10.48 13.25
N LEU A 317 11.60 -10.05 14.11
CA LEU A 317 11.92 -9.58 15.45
C LEU A 317 12.59 -10.67 16.31
N LYS A 318 12.17 -11.94 16.18
CA LYS A 318 12.82 -13.08 16.83
C LYS A 318 14.22 -13.30 16.28
N GLU A 319 14.40 -13.32 14.96
CA GLU A 319 15.72 -13.50 14.35
C GLU A 319 16.71 -12.39 14.76
N LEU A 320 16.28 -11.14 14.69
CA LEU A 320 17.06 -9.96 15.10
C LEU A 320 17.22 -9.85 16.63
N CYS A 321 16.74 -10.83 17.39
CA CYS A 321 16.98 -11.01 18.81
C CYS A 321 17.86 -12.22 19.10
N THR A 322 18.73 -12.64 18.18
CA THR A 322 19.67 -13.75 18.41
C THR A 322 21.12 -13.29 18.42
N TYR A 323 21.97 -14.05 19.10
CA TYR A 323 23.41 -13.82 19.05
C TYR A 323 23.98 -14.17 17.67
N GLU A 324 23.42 -15.19 17.00
CA GLU A 324 23.79 -15.60 15.65
C GLU A 324 23.58 -14.48 14.63
N SER A 325 22.42 -13.81 14.65
CA SER A 325 22.14 -12.67 13.78
C SER A 325 23.07 -11.48 14.06
N TYR A 326 23.43 -11.28 15.34
CA TYR A 326 24.42 -10.27 15.72
C TYR A 326 25.82 -10.59 15.19
N GLU A 327 26.30 -11.83 15.35
CA GLU A 327 27.60 -12.27 14.82
C GLU A 327 27.65 -12.19 13.30
N GLY A 328 26.56 -12.59 12.62
CA GLY A 328 26.41 -12.45 11.18
C GLY A 328 26.56 -10.99 10.73
N ARG A 329 25.93 -10.05 11.45
CA ARG A 329 26.06 -8.62 11.16
C ARG A 329 27.47 -8.09 11.42
N LEU A 330 28.15 -8.53 12.48
CA LEU A 330 29.54 -8.15 12.73
C LEU A 330 30.47 -8.62 11.61
N LYS A 331 30.29 -9.85 11.13
CA LYS A 331 31.06 -10.42 10.03
C LYS A 331 30.84 -9.63 8.73
N LEU A 332 29.59 -9.28 8.41
CA LEU A 332 29.26 -8.45 7.25
C LEU A 332 29.91 -7.07 7.34
N GLU A 333 29.88 -6.42 8.51
CA GLU A 333 30.55 -5.13 8.72
C GLU A 333 32.08 -5.24 8.59
N GLU A 334 32.67 -6.32 9.10
CA GLU A 334 34.11 -6.60 8.99
C GLU A 334 34.53 -6.80 7.52
N ASP A 335 33.79 -7.63 6.77
CA ASP A 335 34.07 -7.92 5.37
C ASP A 335 33.85 -6.68 4.49
N PHE A 336 32.82 -5.88 4.77
CA PHE A 336 32.62 -4.58 4.11
C PHE A 336 33.78 -3.62 4.42
N ALA A 337 34.23 -3.53 5.67
CA ALA A 337 35.34 -2.68 6.05
C ALA A 337 36.65 -3.09 5.36
N LYS A 338 36.93 -4.40 5.27
CA LYS A 338 38.08 -4.93 4.51
C LYS A 338 38.01 -4.50 3.04
N SER A 339 36.87 -4.72 2.39
CA SER A 339 36.66 -4.35 0.99
C SER A 339 36.84 -2.85 0.74
N MET A 340 36.27 -2.01 1.61
CA MET A 340 36.39 -0.55 1.50
C MET A 340 37.82 -0.05 1.77
N LEU A 341 38.56 -0.68 2.69
CA LEU A 341 39.97 -0.34 2.93
C LEU A 341 40.87 -0.75 1.76
N GLU A 342 40.58 -1.87 1.10
CA GLU A 342 41.26 -2.27 -0.12
C GLU A 342 40.98 -1.30 -1.28
N GLU A 343 39.70 -0.93 -1.49
CA GLU A 343 39.32 0.06 -2.50
C GLU A 343 39.94 1.44 -2.20
N LYS A 344 40.00 1.83 -0.92
CA LYS A 344 40.69 3.05 -0.48
C LYS A 344 42.17 3.03 -0.84
N LYS A 345 42.85 1.89 -0.65
CA LYS A 345 44.27 1.73 -1.00
C LYS A 345 44.47 1.89 -2.50
N LEU A 346 43.65 1.23 -3.32
CA LEU A 346 43.71 1.33 -4.78
C LEU A 346 43.44 2.76 -5.27
N ALA A 347 42.43 3.42 -4.71
CA ALA A 347 42.12 4.82 -5.03
C ALA A 347 43.27 5.77 -4.63
N ALA A 348 43.97 5.50 -3.51
CA ALA A 348 45.11 6.29 -3.08
C ALA A 348 46.31 6.12 -4.03
N GLU A 349 46.64 4.89 -4.43
CA GLU A 349 47.70 4.61 -5.40
C GLU A 349 47.42 5.27 -6.76
N LYS A 350 46.16 5.23 -7.21
CA LYS A 350 45.71 5.88 -8.44
C LYS A 350 45.86 7.40 -8.37
N LYS A 351 45.50 7.98 -7.23
CA LYS A 351 45.69 9.41 -6.95
C LYS A 351 47.17 9.81 -6.98
N GLU A 352 48.05 8.98 -6.40
CA GLU A 352 49.51 9.22 -6.39
C GLU A 352 50.11 9.18 -7.81
N LYS A 353 49.57 8.33 -8.70
CA LYS A 353 49.96 8.28 -10.12
C LYS A 353 49.42 9.45 -10.95
N GLY A 354 48.62 10.35 -10.36
CA GLY A 354 48.00 11.48 -11.06
C GLY A 354 46.87 11.07 -12.01
N GLU A 355 46.31 9.86 -11.83
CA GLU A 355 45.20 9.36 -12.64
C GLU A 355 43.87 9.96 -12.16
N GLU A 356 42.91 10.08 -13.07
CA GLU A 356 41.57 10.59 -12.75
C GLU A 356 40.79 9.57 -11.90
N LEU A 357 40.28 10.02 -10.76
CA LEU A 357 39.46 9.22 -9.87
C LEU A 357 37.99 9.35 -10.25
N SER A 358 37.28 8.22 -10.25
CA SER A 358 35.83 8.20 -10.26
C SER A 358 35.25 8.81 -8.98
N ARG A 359 33.95 9.13 -9.01
CA ARG A 359 33.21 9.63 -7.84
C ARG A 359 33.29 8.66 -6.65
N ARG A 360 33.24 7.34 -6.92
CA ARG A 360 33.32 6.31 -5.89
C ARG A 360 34.73 6.23 -5.28
N GLU A 361 35.76 6.21 -6.13
CA GLU A 361 37.16 6.23 -5.69
C GLU A 361 37.47 7.48 -4.86
N THR A 362 36.93 8.64 -5.24
CA THR A 362 37.06 9.87 -4.46
C THR A 362 36.36 9.76 -3.10
N ALA A 363 35.17 9.17 -3.05
CA ALA A 363 34.40 9.00 -1.82
C ALA A 363 35.07 8.01 -0.84
N VAL A 364 35.66 6.93 -1.33
CA VAL A 364 36.29 5.92 -0.46
C VAL A 364 37.61 6.39 0.17
N LEU A 365 38.26 7.42 -0.38
CA LEU A 365 39.47 8.00 0.23
C LEU A 365 39.24 8.59 1.63
N SER A 366 38.03 9.06 1.94
CA SER A 366 37.67 9.54 3.28
C SER A 366 37.13 8.45 4.19
N TYR A 367 36.97 7.21 3.70
CA TYR A 367 36.40 6.12 4.47
C TYR A 367 37.24 5.80 5.71
N THR A 368 36.56 5.66 6.84
CA THR A 368 37.12 5.17 8.11
C THR A 368 36.11 4.18 8.70
N PRO A 369 36.53 2.95 9.04
CA PRO A 369 35.64 1.97 9.66
C PRO A 369 35.05 2.49 10.97
N ALA A 370 33.75 2.27 11.18
CA ALA A 370 33.11 2.54 12.46
C ALA A 370 33.47 1.45 13.48
N PRO A 371 33.50 1.75 14.79
CA PRO A 371 33.64 0.72 15.80
C PRO A 371 32.44 -0.25 15.74
N PRO A 372 32.66 -1.55 16.02
CA PRO A 372 31.58 -2.53 15.99
C PRO A 372 30.53 -2.20 17.05
N MET A 373 29.26 -2.41 16.68
CA MET A 373 28.14 -2.24 17.59
C MET A 373 28.20 -3.28 18.71
N SER A 374 27.91 -2.89 19.95
CA SER A 374 27.72 -3.85 21.06
C SER A 374 26.43 -4.64 20.88
N PHE A 375 26.38 -5.86 21.41
CA PHE A 375 25.16 -6.68 21.41
C PHE A 375 23.96 -5.95 22.03
N GLU A 376 24.18 -5.22 23.13
CA GLU A 376 23.15 -4.39 23.77
C GLU A 376 22.54 -3.36 22.81
N ASN A 377 23.38 -2.61 22.09
CA ASN A 377 22.91 -1.61 21.12
C ASN A 377 22.25 -2.25 19.90
N TYR A 378 22.67 -3.45 19.51
CA TYR A 378 22.04 -4.23 18.46
C TYR A 378 20.62 -4.64 18.85
N VAL A 379 20.44 -5.27 20.03
CA VAL A 379 19.12 -5.66 20.54
C VAL A 379 18.24 -4.42 20.73
N LYS A 380 18.76 -3.36 21.35
CA LYS A 380 18.02 -2.09 21.55
C LYS A 380 17.53 -1.47 20.25
N ARG A 381 18.32 -1.53 19.17
CA ARG A 381 17.95 -1.00 17.85
C ARG A 381 16.71 -1.70 17.27
N TYR A 382 16.63 -3.02 17.40
CA TYR A 382 15.56 -3.81 16.77
C TYR A 382 14.35 -4.01 17.67
N GLN A 383 14.56 -4.23 18.97
CA GLN A 383 13.51 -4.51 19.93
C GLN A 383 12.79 -3.25 20.45
N ARG A 384 13.40 -2.07 20.28
CA ARG A 384 12.80 -0.75 20.60
C ARG A 384 12.19 -0.70 22.00
N ASP A 385 10.88 -0.44 22.10
CA ASP A 385 10.16 -0.27 23.37
C ASP A 385 10.19 -1.54 24.23
N PHE A 386 10.32 -2.73 23.63
CA PHE A 386 10.50 -3.99 24.37
C PHE A 386 11.90 -4.12 24.99
N PHE A 387 12.87 -3.27 24.62
CA PHE A 387 14.19 -3.22 25.27
C PHE A 387 14.11 -2.88 26.75
N ASP A 388 13.24 -1.95 27.12
CA ASP A 388 13.10 -1.51 28.51
C ASP A 388 12.50 -2.60 29.42
N LEU A 389 11.85 -3.62 28.83
CA LEU A 389 11.27 -4.75 29.56
C LEU A 389 12.27 -5.90 29.78
N PHE A 390 13.07 -6.23 28.76
CA PHE A 390 13.85 -7.48 28.75
C PHE A 390 15.36 -7.27 28.61
N GLY A 391 15.82 -6.06 28.25
CA GLY A 391 17.23 -5.76 28.02
C GLY A 391 17.87 -6.70 27.00
N THR A 392 18.92 -7.43 27.39
CA THR A 392 19.60 -8.40 26.53
C THR A 392 19.12 -9.85 26.71
N ASN A 393 18.02 -10.07 27.44
CA ASN A 393 17.47 -11.41 27.66
C ASN A 393 16.67 -11.89 26.42
N THR A 394 17.38 -12.37 25.41
CA THR A 394 16.83 -12.84 24.12
C THR A 394 15.72 -13.87 24.29
N LYS A 395 15.89 -14.81 25.23
CA LYS A 395 14.90 -15.85 25.53
C LYS A 395 13.56 -15.25 25.98
N ALA A 396 13.58 -14.19 26.79
CA ALA A 396 12.36 -13.54 27.26
C ALA A 396 11.58 -12.88 26.10
N TYR A 397 12.25 -12.34 25.09
CA TYR A 397 11.58 -11.84 23.87
C TYR A 397 10.84 -12.96 23.15
N HIS A 398 11.50 -14.09 22.91
CA HIS A 398 10.91 -15.21 22.19
C HIS A 398 9.70 -15.77 22.94
N GLU A 399 9.83 -15.99 24.25
CA GLU A 399 8.72 -16.44 25.09
C GLU A 399 7.56 -15.44 25.11
N PHE A 400 7.86 -14.13 25.17
CA PHE A 400 6.86 -13.07 25.10
C PHE A 400 6.14 -13.05 23.74
N TYR A 401 6.88 -13.15 22.63
CA TYR A 401 6.29 -13.17 21.29
C TYR A 401 5.43 -14.40 21.06
N ASP A 402 5.87 -15.57 21.50
CA ASP A 402 5.11 -16.81 21.36
C ASP A 402 3.86 -16.82 22.25
N ALA A 403 3.97 -16.34 23.50
CA ALA A 403 2.83 -16.29 24.41
C ALA A 403 1.76 -15.24 24.03
N ASN A 404 2.13 -14.21 23.28
CA ASN A 404 1.23 -13.11 22.89
C ASN A 404 0.91 -13.08 21.39
N HIS A 405 1.36 -14.08 20.63
CA HIS A 405 1.23 -14.13 19.17
C HIS A 405 -0.17 -13.73 18.67
N ASP A 406 -1.21 -14.31 19.28
CA ASP A 406 -2.61 -14.14 18.89
C ASP A 406 -3.23 -12.78 19.28
N TYR A 407 -2.50 -11.99 20.07
CA TYR A 407 -2.95 -10.71 20.63
C TYR A 407 -2.13 -9.52 20.13
N PHE A 408 -1.09 -9.74 19.33
CA PHE A 408 -0.40 -8.64 18.65
C PHE A 408 -1.32 -7.99 17.64
N TYR A 409 -1.31 -6.66 17.59
CA TYR A 409 -1.87 -5.88 16.50
C TYR A 409 -0.89 -4.81 16.06
N GLY A 410 -1.05 -4.30 14.83
CA GLY A 410 -0.14 -3.34 14.23
C GLY A 410 -0.81 -2.02 13.87
N GLU A 411 -0.21 -0.92 14.29
CA GLU A 411 -0.49 0.42 13.81
C GLU A 411 0.79 1.12 13.33
N GLY A 412 0.64 2.11 12.44
CA GLY A 412 1.79 2.87 11.93
C GLY A 412 2.76 2.01 11.11
N PHE A 413 4.06 2.29 11.27
CA PHE A 413 5.14 1.73 10.46
C PHE A 413 5.98 0.71 11.24
N TYR A 414 5.92 -0.57 10.85
CA TYR A 414 6.70 -1.65 11.48
C TYR A 414 6.64 -1.64 13.02
N HIS A 415 5.43 -1.49 13.55
CA HIS A 415 5.17 -1.49 14.98
C HIS A 415 4.08 -2.51 15.29
N LEU A 416 4.32 -3.31 16.33
CA LEU A 416 3.42 -4.31 16.85
C LEU A 416 3.35 -4.14 18.36
N GLU A 417 2.14 -4.22 18.89
CA GLU A 417 1.85 -4.08 20.31
C GLU A 417 0.81 -5.13 20.73
N VAL A 418 0.86 -5.52 22.01
CA VAL A 418 -0.09 -6.51 22.55
C VAL A 418 -1.39 -5.79 22.90
N ASP A 419 -2.49 -6.26 22.34
CA ASP A 419 -3.82 -5.78 22.66
C ASP A 419 -4.29 -6.38 24.00
N GLU A 420 -4.04 -5.67 25.10
CA GLU A 420 -4.43 -6.12 26.44
C GLU A 420 -5.96 -6.18 26.65
N ASP A 421 -6.75 -5.39 25.90
CA ASP A 421 -8.20 -5.49 25.95
C ASP A 421 -8.66 -6.84 25.39
N VAL A 422 -8.19 -7.22 24.20
CA VAL A 422 -8.53 -8.50 23.56
C VAL A 422 -7.92 -9.69 24.29
N LYS A 423 -6.67 -9.57 24.76
CA LYS A 423 -6.02 -10.60 25.57
C LYS A 423 -6.77 -10.89 26.86
N SER A 424 -7.38 -9.87 27.48
CA SER A 424 -8.24 -10.08 28.65
C SER A 424 -9.48 -10.92 28.37
N LEU A 425 -9.95 -10.97 27.10
CA LEU A 425 -11.05 -11.83 26.65
C LEU A 425 -10.60 -13.27 26.38
N ARG A 426 -9.29 -13.50 26.21
CA ARG A 426 -8.70 -14.79 25.81
C ARG A 426 -9.24 -15.31 24.47
N ILE A 427 -9.52 -14.39 23.55
CA ILE A 427 -9.97 -14.68 22.19
C ILE A 427 -8.96 -14.02 21.25
N PRO A 428 -8.38 -14.75 20.27
CA PRO A 428 -7.47 -14.17 19.29
C PRO A 428 -8.08 -12.99 18.55
N ASN A 429 -7.28 -11.99 18.19
CA ASN A 429 -7.81 -10.76 17.58
C ASN A 429 -8.36 -10.95 16.15
N PHE A 430 -8.00 -12.04 15.50
CA PHE A 430 -8.51 -12.45 14.19
C PHE A 430 -9.76 -13.34 14.27
N ASP A 431 -10.23 -13.64 15.48
CA ASP A 431 -11.48 -14.37 15.70
C ASP A 431 -12.65 -13.41 15.89
N LYS A 432 -13.65 -13.48 15.00
CA LYS A 432 -14.82 -12.58 15.02
C LYS A 432 -15.64 -12.63 16.31
N ARG A 433 -15.42 -13.63 17.18
CA ARG A 433 -16.03 -13.70 18.53
C ARG A 433 -15.65 -12.49 19.39
N ILE A 434 -14.52 -11.82 19.16
CA ILE A 434 -14.19 -10.58 19.89
C ILE A 434 -15.26 -9.51 19.68
N LEU A 435 -15.88 -9.46 18.49
CA LEU A 435 -16.93 -8.49 18.19
C LEU A 435 -18.20 -8.82 18.97
N ASP A 436 -18.64 -10.09 18.94
CA ASP A 436 -19.81 -10.55 19.68
C ASP A 436 -19.68 -10.30 21.20
N GLU A 437 -18.54 -10.66 21.79
CA GLU A 437 -18.27 -10.40 23.22
C GLU A 437 -18.25 -8.91 23.55
N SER A 438 -17.66 -8.09 22.67
CA SER A 438 -17.66 -6.64 22.86
C SER A 438 -19.05 -6.04 22.78
N ILE A 439 -19.93 -6.56 21.92
CA ILE A 439 -21.34 -6.14 21.85
C ILE A 439 -22.09 -6.53 23.12
N LYS A 440 -21.87 -7.74 23.66
CA LYS A 440 -22.47 -8.18 24.94
C LYS A 440 -22.06 -7.29 26.12
N MET A 441 -20.82 -6.78 26.13
CA MET A 441 -20.37 -5.79 27.12
C MET A 441 -21.24 -4.52 27.05
N LEU A 442 -21.51 -4.03 25.83
CA LEU A 442 -22.40 -2.88 25.63
C LEU A 442 -23.85 -3.17 26.03
N GLU A 443 -24.39 -4.33 25.64
CA GLU A 443 -25.78 -4.75 25.92
C GLU A 443 -26.03 -4.93 27.42
N SER A 444 -25.05 -5.45 28.16
CA SER A 444 -25.14 -5.71 29.60
C SER A 444 -24.80 -4.51 30.48
N GLY A 445 -24.25 -3.44 29.91
CA GLY A 445 -23.76 -2.28 30.65
C GLY A 445 -22.51 -2.55 31.49
N LYS A 446 -21.77 -3.64 31.23
CA LYS A 446 -20.54 -4.02 31.95
C LYS A 446 -19.35 -3.90 31.03
N ASP A 447 -18.26 -3.30 31.50
CA ASP A 447 -17.03 -3.06 30.72
C ASP A 447 -17.31 -2.36 29.37
N THR A 448 -18.30 -1.47 29.32
CA THR A 448 -18.77 -0.84 28.08
C THR A 448 -17.65 -0.09 27.35
N GLU A 449 -16.74 0.54 28.08
CA GLU A 449 -15.61 1.26 27.49
C GLU A 449 -14.59 0.32 26.83
N LYS A 450 -14.38 -0.88 27.40
CA LYS A 450 -13.56 -1.92 26.75
C LYS A 450 -14.23 -2.39 25.48
N GLY A 451 -15.52 -2.73 25.55
CA GLY A 451 -16.31 -3.17 24.39
C GLY A 451 -16.27 -2.15 23.25
N LYS A 452 -16.45 -0.85 23.54
CA LYS A 452 -16.34 0.22 22.56
C LYS A 452 -14.95 0.28 21.92
N ARG A 453 -13.88 0.28 22.73
CA ARG A 453 -12.50 0.33 22.21
C ARG A 453 -12.20 -0.83 21.26
N ILE A 454 -12.60 -2.04 21.60
CA ILE A 454 -12.40 -3.22 20.73
C ILE A 454 -13.19 -3.06 19.42
N LEU A 455 -14.47 -2.70 19.49
CA LEU A 455 -15.30 -2.51 18.30
C LEU A 455 -14.76 -1.41 17.37
N GLU A 456 -14.30 -0.30 17.93
CA GLU A 456 -13.71 0.81 17.17
C GLU A 456 -12.35 0.45 16.58
N ARG A 457 -11.54 -0.36 17.27
CA ARG A 457 -10.22 -0.80 16.81
C ARG A 457 -10.32 -1.78 15.65
N TYR A 458 -11.23 -2.74 15.74
CA TYR A 458 -11.33 -3.87 14.81
C TYR A 458 -12.42 -3.75 13.75
N THR A 459 -13.14 -2.63 13.66
CA THR A 459 -14.14 -2.39 12.60
C THR A 459 -14.06 -0.99 12.01
N LEU A 460 -14.59 -0.83 10.80
CA LEU A 460 -14.79 0.50 10.19
C LEU A 460 -16.09 1.18 10.66
N CYS A 461 -16.88 0.51 11.50
CA CYS A 461 -18.21 0.94 11.88
C CYS A 461 -18.21 1.90 13.06
N SER A 462 -19.32 2.61 13.21
CA SER A 462 -19.61 3.46 14.37
C SER A 462 -21.12 3.53 14.55
N PHE A 463 -21.60 2.98 15.66
CA PHE A 463 -23.01 2.99 16.01
C PHE A 463 -23.19 3.59 17.40
N SER A 464 -24.32 4.25 17.60
CA SER A 464 -24.62 4.97 18.84
C SER A 464 -25.20 4.05 19.91
N THR A 465 -25.78 2.92 19.51
CA THR A 465 -26.49 2.00 20.41
C THR A 465 -25.98 0.56 20.31
N PRO A 466 -26.05 -0.22 21.40
CA PRO A 466 -25.73 -1.66 21.34
C PRO A 466 -26.59 -2.43 20.33
N ALA A 467 -27.86 -2.04 20.15
CA ALA A 467 -28.78 -2.69 19.21
C ALA A 467 -28.35 -2.53 17.75
N GLU A 468 -27.84 -1.36 17.37
CA GLU A 468 -27.28 -1.13 16.02
C GLU A 468 -26.04 -1.99 15.78
N TRP A 469 -25.13 -2.07 16.76
CA TRP A 469 -23.98 -2.96 16.70
C TRP A 469 -24.38 -4.43 16.51
N ARG A 470 -25.34 -4.90 17.33
CA ARG A 470 -25.89 -6.26 17.23
C ARG A 470 -26.50 -6.52 15.86
N ASN A 471 -27.32 -5.61 15.36
CA ASN A 471 -27.94 -5.74 14.06
C ASN A 471 -26.91 -5.82 12.92
N TRP A 472 -25.89 -4.95 12.95
CA TRP A 472 -24.80 -4.99 11.97
C TRP A 472 -24.03 -6.31 12.04
N TYR A 473 -23.69 -6.79 13.24
CA TYR A 473 -22.97 -8.04 13.41
C TYR A 473 -23.78 -9.23 12.89
N GLU A 474 -25.04 -9.39 13.30
CA GLU A 474 -25.89 -10.50 12.85
C GLU A 474 -26.14 -10.48 11.34
N THR A 475 -26.24 -9.29 10.75
CA THR A 475 -26.40 -9.12 9.29
C THR A 475 -25.15 -9.56 8.52
N ASN A 476 -23.96 -9.26 9.04
CA ASN A 476 -22.71 -9.38 8.29
C ASN A 476 -21.80 -10.53 8.73
N LYS A 477 -22.05 -11.18 9.87
CA LYS A 477 -21.12 -12.14 10.51
C LYS A 477 -20.62 -13.26 9.61
N ASP A 478 -21.40 -13.68 8.61
CA ASP A 478 -21.03 -14.75 7.68
C ASP A 478 -20.21 -14.24 6.49
N LEU A 479 -20.18 -12.92 6.28
CA LEU A 479 -19.36 -12.23 5.27
C LEU A 479 -18.10 -11.59 5.87
N LEU A 480 -17.93 -11.62 7.20
CA LEU A 480 -16.77 -11.04 7.86
C LEU A 480 -15.50 -11.84 7.57
N PHE A 481 -14.43 -11.13 7.23
CA PHE A 481 -13.07 -11.65 7.16
C PHE A 481 -12.09 -10.70 7.86
N PHE A 482 -10.97 -11.22 8.33
CA PHE A 482 -9.96 -10.44 9.04
C PHE A 482 -8.77 -10.16 8.12
N THR A 483 -8.32 -8.90 8.08
CA THR A 483 -7.16 -8.48 7.28
C THR A 483 -6.18 -7.66 8.13
N GLU A 484 -4.92 -8.09 8.16
CA GLU A 484 -3.85 -7.37 8.84
C GLU A 484 -3.37 -6.21 7.98
N SER A 485 -3.12 -6.49 6.69
CA SER A 485 -2.67 -5.47 5.73
C SER A 485 -3.73 -4.38 5.50
N GLY A 486 -5.00 -4.74 5.66
CA GLY A 486 -6.14 -3.83 5.60
C GLY A 486 -6.34 -2.98 6.86
N GLY A 487 -5.45 -3.06 7.86
CA GLY A 487 -5.49 -2.22 9.05
C GLY A 487 -5.87 -2.93 10.34
N TRP A 488 -5.67 -4.26 10.41
CA TRP A 488 -6.08 -5.14 11.52
C TRP A 488 -7.58 -5.07 11.80
N LEU A 489 -8.39 -5.27 10.75
CA LEU A 489 -9.83 -5.07 10.78
C LEU A 489 -10.60 -6.33 10.39
N PHE A 490 -11.78 -6.49 10.98
CA PHE A 490 -12.86 -7.25 10.37
C PHE A 490 -13.58 -6.38 9.35
N LEU A 491 -13.54 -6.82 8.09
CA LEU A 491 -14.24 -6.20 6.97
C LEU A 491 -15.36 -7.12 6.48
N VAL A 492 -16.33 -6.54 5.81
CA VAL A 492 -17.40 -7.30 5.15
C VAL A 492 -16.96 -7.61 3.73
N ASN A 493 -17.11 -8.86 3.28
CA ASN A 493 -16.94 -9.24 1.88
C ASN A 493 -18.09 -8.68 1.02
N SER A 494 -18.07 -7.38 0.80
CA SER A 494 -19.02 -6.64 -0.04
C SER A 494 -18.29 -5.49 -0.74
N ARG A 495 -18.81 -5.14 -1.93
CA ARG A 495 -18.38 -3.97 -2.71
C ARG A 495 -19.38 -2.82 -2.63
N ASP A 496 -20.43 -2.97 -1.83
CA ASP A 496 -21.45 -1.94 -1.67
C ASP A 496 -20.82 -0.69 -1.04
N THR A 497 -21.16 0.48 -1.60
CA THR A 497 -20.65 1.75 -1.13
C THR A 497 -21.03 1.98 0.34
N GLY A 498 -20.05 2.39 1.15
CA GLY A 498 -20.25 2.71 2.56
C GLY A 498 -20.16 1.53 3.52
N VAL A 499 -20.05 0.28 3.04
CA VAL A 499 -19.90 -0.88 3.93
C VAL A 499 -18.52 -0.92 4.59
N ASN A 500 -17.44 -0.77 3.81
CA ASN A 500 -16.05 -0.71 4.29
C ASN A 500 -15.51 0.72 4.17
N ASP A 501 -16.03 1.66 4.97
CA ASP A 501 -15.68 3.08 4.88
C ASP A 501 -14.39 3.43 5.64
N TYR A 502 -13.25 3.32 4.94
CA TYR A 502 -11.95 3.74 5.45
C TYR A 502 -11.87 5.25 5.72
N GLN A 503 -12.58 6.08 4.94
CA GLN A 503 -12.59 7.53 5.15
C GLN A 503 -13.25 7.86 6.48
N ALA A 504 -14.32 7.15 6.87
CA ALA A 504 -14.95 7.31 8.18
C ALA A 504 -13.97 7.01 9.33
N ARG A 505 -13.15 5.95 9.23
CA ARG A 505 -12.10 5.66 10.24
C ARG A 505 -11.07 6.78 10.33
N GLU A 506 -10.57 7.27 9.20
CA GLU A 506 -9.59 8.38 9.19
C GLU A 506 -10.19 9.68 9.74
N LYS A 507 -11.45 9.97 9.40
CA LYS A 507 -12.21 11.07 9.99
C LYS A 507 -12.31 10.94 11.51
N ARG A 508 -12.60 9.74 12.04
CA ARG A 508 -12.64 9.48 13.50
C ARG A 508 -11.28 9.69 14.16
N LYS A 509 -10.21 9.11 13.60
CA LYS A 509 -8.84 9.30 14.11
C LYS A 509 -8.43 10.78 14.12
N ALA A 510 -8.74 11.49 13.05
CA ALA A 510 -8.48 12.92 12.94
C ALA A 510 -9.22 13.72 14.03
N ILE A 511 -10.50 13.41 14.29
CA ILE A 511 -11.28 14.05 15.36
C ILE A 511 -10.67 13.74 16.74
N ALA A 512 -10.35 12.47 17.00
CA ALA A 512 -9.82 12.04 18.29
C ALA A 512 -8.46 12.67 18.62
N ALA A 513 -7.63 12.93 17.61
CA ALA A 513 -6.34 13.60 17.76
C ALA A 513 -6.46 15.10 18.09
N ILE A 514 -7.64 15.71 17.91
CA ILE A 514 -7.86 17.11 18.24
C ILE A 514 -8.13 17.23 19.74
N GLN A 515 -7.15 17.79 20.46
CA GLN A 515 -7.30 18.14 21.86
C GLN A 515 -7.86 19.56 21.99
N ALA A 516 -9.00 19.67 22.67
CA ALA A 516 -9.51 20.97 23.12
C ALA A 516 -8.68 21.46 24.32
N GLY A 517 -8.74 22.76 24.59
CA GLY A 517 -8.12 23.32 25.79
C GLY A 517 -8.80 22.82 27.06
N LYS A 518 -8.11 22.97 28.20
CA LYS A 518 -8.71 22.71 29.52
C LYS A 518 -9.90 23.62 29.76
N THR A 519 -10.92 23.10 30.44
CA THR A 519 -12.10 23.84 30.89
C THR A 519 -12.13 23.86 32.42
N ASP A 520 -12.73 24.89 32.98
CA ASP A 520 -13.01 25.06 34.41
C ASP A 520 -14.31 25.84 34.60
N ASP A 521 -14.76 26.03 35.85
CA ASP A 521 -16.01 26.77 36.14
C ASP A 521 -15.99 28.23 35.63
N ALA A 522 -14.82 28.84 35.50
CA ALA A 522 -14.68 30.20 34.98
C ALA A 522 -14.68 30.25 33.44
N ASN A 523 -14.22 29.18 32.80
CA ASN A 523 -14.12 29.01 31.36
C ASN A 523 -14.71 27.64 30.97
N PRO A 524 -16.04 27.47 31.08
CA PRO A 524 -16.64 26.15 30.97
C PRO A 524 -16.68 25.61 29.54
N VAL A 525 -16.33 26.42 28.54
CA VAL A 525 -16.34 26.02 27.13
C VAL A 525 -14.99 26.33 26.48
N SER A 526 -14.36 25.29 25.93
CA SER A 526 -13.18 25.41 25.08
C SER A 526 -13.52 24.98 23.66
N VAL A 527 -13.11 25.78 22.68
CA VAL A 527 -13.38 25.50 21.25
C VAL A 527 -12.05 25.43 20.51
N VAL A 528 -11.90 24.40 19.69
CA VAL A 528 -10.78 24.24 18.78
C VAL A 528 -11.29 23.98 17.37
N THR A 529 -10.73 24.72 16.41
CA THR A 529 -11.04 24.56 14.99
C THR A 529 -9.78 24.14 14.24
N LYS A 530 -9.87 23.08 13.42
CA LYS A 530 -8.76 22.63 12.57
C LYS A 530 -9.26 22.18 11.20
N SER A 531 -8.41 22.31 10.19
CA SER A 531 -8.58 21.64 8.90
C SER A 531 -7.74 20.37 8.87
N VAL A 532 -8.30 19.31 8.30
CA VAL A 532 -7.58 18.06 8.03
C VAL A 532 -7.82 17.71 6.58
N ASN A 533 -6.74 17.59 5.81
CA ASN A 533 -6.81 17.15 4.43
C ASN A 533 -7.21 15.66 4.38
N LEU A 534 -8.21 15.29 3.59
CA LEU A 534 -8.70 13.92 3.41
C LEU A 534 -7.92 13.18 2.32
N HIS A 535 -8.06 11.85 2.29
CA HIS A 535 -7.33 11.02 1.32
C HIS A 535 -7.80 11.26 -0.12
N ASN A 536 -9.09 11.56 -0.31
CA ASN A 536 -9.68 11.93 -1.59
C ASN A 536 -9.21 13.30 -2.13
N GLY A 537 -8.43 14.06 -1.35
CA GLY A 537 -7.93 15.40 -1.74
C GLY A 537 -8.79 16.57 -1.23
N ASN A 538 -9.97 16.30 -0.66
CA ASN A 538 -10.79 17.30 0.01
C ASN A 538 -10.17 17.72 1.34
N LYS A 539 -10.73 18.74 2.00
CA LYS A 539 -10.41 19.08 3.39
C LYS A 539 -11.65 18.92 4.24
N LEU A 540 -11.46 18.50 5.47
CA LEU A 540 -12.50 18.43 6.48
C LEU A 540 -12.19 19.44 7.57
N ILE A 541 -13.11 20.36 7.77
CA ILE A 541 -13.05 21.34 8.84
C ILE A 541 -13.77 20.75 10.05
N TYR A 542 -13.10 20.77 11.19
CA TYR A 542 -13.66 20.33 12.46
C TYR A 542 -13.75 21.48 13.43
N VAL A 543 -14.87 21.54 14.16
CA VAL A 543 -15.06 22.42 15.30
C VAL A 543 -15.40 21.54 16.49
N LYS A 544 -14.44 21.35 17.38
CA LYS A 544 -14.61 20.57 18.60
C LYS A 544 -14.81 21.51 19.78
N ILE A 545 -15.90 21.31 20.49
CA ILE A 545 -16.29 22.06 21.68
C ILE A 545 -16.21 21.12 22.88
N ALA A 546 -15.29 21.39 23.80
CA ALA A 546 -15.25 20.73 25.09
C ALA A 546 -16.02 21.56 26.12
N ILE A 547 -16.82 20.88 26.94
CA ILE A 547 -17.72 21.47 27.92
C ILE A 547 -17.33 20.94 29.29
N HIS A 548 -17.16 21.83 30.27
CA HIS A 548 -16.78 21.47 31.62
C HIS A 548 -17.82 20.55 32.26
N GLN A 549 -17.37 19.63 33.10
CA GLN A 549 -18.26 18.65 33.73
C GLN A 549 -19.35 19.37 34.54
N GLY A 550 -20.61 18.97 34.33
CA GLY A 550 -21.77 19.61 34.97
C GLY A 550 -22.35 20.81 34.21
N TYR A 551 -21.64 21.31 33.19
CA TYR A 551 -22.12 22.34 32.27
C TYR A 551 -22.67 21.73 30.98
N TYR A 552 -23.48 22.51 30.26
CA TYR A 552 -24.05 22.15 28.98
C TYR A 552 -24.30 23.39 28.10
N ILE A 553 -24.33 23.19 26.78
CA ILE A 553 -24.75 24.20 25.80
C ILE A 553 -25.97 23.71 25.04
N TYR A 554 -26.82 24.63 24.57
CA TYR A 554 -28.06 24.25 23.90
C TYR A 554 -27.82 23.85 22.44
N LYS A 555 -28.34 22.71 22.01
CA LYS A 555 -28.41 22.31 20.60
C LYS A 555 -29.65 22.88 19.93
N ASN A 556 -30.80 22.56 20.51
CA ASN A 556 -32.12 22.98 20.05
C ASN A 556 -32.89 23.50 21.25
N VAL A 557 -33.55 24.64 21.10
CA VAL A 557 -34.34 25.27 22.15
C VAL A 557 -35.79 25.28 21.69
N SER A 558 -36.68 24.70 22.50
CA SER A 558 -38.10 24.74 22.21
C SER A 558 -38.64 26.18 22.27
N PRO A 559 -39.67 26.55 21.49
CA PRO A 559 -40.20 27.92 21.46
C PRO A 559 -40.49 28.60 22.82
N PRO A 560 -40.94 27.89 23.88
CA PRO A 560 -41.17 28.53 25.18
C PRO A 560 -39.91 28.77 26.02
N ASP A 561 -38.77 28.16 25.67
CA ASP A 561 -37.52 28.33 26.42
C ASP A 561 -36.74 29.56 25.91
N PRO A 562 -36.22 30.45 26.79
CA PRO A 562 -35.58 31.71 26.40
C PRO A 562 -34.08 31.59 26.06
N PHE A 563 -33.58 30.37 25.84
CA PHE A 563 -32.15 30.09 25.69
C PHE A 563 -31.68 30.23 24.24
N ILE A 564 -30.37 30.42 24.05
CA ILE A 564 -29.77 30.55 22.72
C ILE A 564 -29.09 29.25 22.30
N PRO A 565 -29.50 28.62 21.17
CA PRO A 565 -28.83 27.43 20.66
C PRO A 565 -27.43 27.76 20.12
N ALA A 566 -26.55 26.78 20.19
CA ALA A 566 -25.21 26.87 19.64
C ALA A 566 -25.26 26.86 18.10
N THR A 567 -24.57 27.80 17.47
CA THR A 567 -24.49 27.93 16.01
C THR A 567 -23.05 27.97 15.54
N ILE A 568 -22.77 27.28 14.44
CA ILE A 568 -21.48 27.31 13.74
C ILE A 568 -21.70 27.95 12.38
N GLN A 569 -20.95 29.01 12.06
CA GLN A 569 -20.91 29.61 10.74
C GLN A 569 -19.49 29.53 10.18
N ILE A 570 -19.35 29.06 8.94
CA ILE A 570 -18.06 28.92 8.27
C ILE A 570 -18.08 29.75 6.99
N SER A 571 -17.13 30.69 6.91
CA SER A 571 -16.87 31.50 5.71
C SER A 571 -15.61 30.97 5.03
N LEU A 572 -15.76 30.48 3.81
CA LEU A 572 -14.67 29.91 3.00
C LEU A 572 -13.95 31.02 2.23
N PRO A 573 -12.61 30.94 2.09
CA PRO A 573 -11.87 31.81 1.19
C PRO A 573 -12.10 31.43 -0.28
N ASP A 574 -11.74 32.33 -1.19
CA ASP A 574 -11.85 32.11 -2.63
C ASP A 574 -11.13 30.82 -3.07
N GLY A 575 -11.74 30.07 -3.99
CA GLY A 575 -11.19 28.82 -4.51
C GLY A 575 -11.59 27.56 -3.74
N TYR A 576 -12.32 27.68 -2.62
CA TYR A 576 -12.93 26.56 -1.90
C TYR A 576 -14.46 26.58 -1.99
N THR A 577 -15.07 25.39 -1.98
CA THR A 577 -16.52 25.19 -1.98
C THR A 577 -16.89 24.12 -0.97
N GLY A 578 -17.97 24.34 -0.23
CA GLY A 578 -18.49 23.37 0.73
C GLY A 578 -19.22 22.21 0.07
N ILE A 579 -19.07 21.03 0.66
CA ILE A 579 -19.76 19.81 0.25
C ILE A 579 -20.83 19.48 1.29
N GLY A 580 -22.09 19.73 0.93
CA GLY A 580 -23.25 19.49 1.80
C GLY A 580 -23.38 20.53 2.91
N GLU A 581 -23.93 20.11 4.05
CA GLU A 581 -24.15 20.96 5.23
C GLU A 581 -23.18 20.62 6.36
N ILE A 582 -23.05 21.54 7.33
CA ILE A 582 -22.27 21.29 8.55
C ILE A 582 -22.93 20.16 9.34
N LYS A 583 -22.22 19.05 9.50
CA LYS A 583 -22.67 17.91 10.30
C LYS A 583 -22.49 18.23 11.78
N SER A 584 -23.54 17.99 12.57
CA SER A 584 -23.55 18.20 14.03
C SER A 584 -23.92 16.91 14.77
N PRO A 585 -23.45 16.72 16.02
CA PRO A 585 -23.78 15.52 16.79
C PRO A 585 -25.22 15.57 17.29
N PHE A 586 -25.75 14.43 17.75
CA PHE A 586 -27.04 14.41 18.44
C PHE A 586 -26.93 15.08 19.81
N GLY A 587 -27.95 15.85 20.18
CA GLY A 587 -28.05 16.46 21.51
C GLY A 587 -28.85 15.53 22.43
N LYS A 588 -28.56 15.57 23.73
CA LYS A 588 -29.34 14.87 24.74
C LYS A 588 -30.57 15.70 25.10
N TYR A 589 -31.67 15.05 25.45
CA TYR A 589 -32.84 15.76 25.97
C TYR A 589 -32.53 16.42 27.30
N HIS A 590 -32.70 17.74 27.36
CA HIS A 590 -32.59 18.50 28.60
C HIS A 590 -33.95 18.59 29.30
N LYS A 591 -35.02 18.74 28.51
CA LYS A 591 -36.41 18.77 28.98
C LYS A 591 -37.31 17.97 28.03
N GLN A 592 -38.42 17.45 28.55
CA GLN A 592 -39.42 16.70 27.76
C GLN A 592 -40.12 17.54 26.68
N ASN A 593 -39.98 18.87 26.71
CA ASN A 593 -40.57 19.81 25.73
C ASN A 593 -39.80 19.92 24.40
N GLY A 594 -38.72 19.16 24.22
CA GLY A 594 -37.95 19.13 22.97
C GLY A 594 -36.66 19.96 22.98
N THR A 595 -36.34 20.63 24.09
CA THR A 595 -35.02 21.28 24.26
C THR A 595 -33.94 20.23 24.45
N THR A 596 -32.88 20.31 23.65
CA THR A 596 -31.74 19.39 23.68
C THR A 596 -30.44 20.15 23.89
N VAL A 597 -29.48 19.49 24.53
CA VAL A 597 -28.19 20.06 24.93
C VAL A 597 -27.03 19.17 24.51
N TYR A 598 -25.85 19.76 24.40
CA TYR A 598 -24.58 19.07 24.37
C TYR A 598 -23.94 19.12 25.76
N GLU A 599 -23.36 18.00 26.18
CA GLU A 599 -22.62 17.81 27.43
C GLU A 599 -21.29 17.15 27.08
N ASP A 600 -20.26 17.38 27.90
CA ASP A 600 -18.89 16.87 27.76
C ASP A 600 -18.17 17.34 26.48
N GLU A 601 -18.68 16.97 25.30
CA GLU A 601 -18.10 17.28 24.01
C GLU A 601 -19.15 17.37 22.90
N ALA A 602 -18.97 18.33 21.98
CA ALA A 602 -19.66 18.38 20.70
C ALA A 602 -18.68 18.61 19.55
N VAL A 603 -18.73 17.76 18.52
CA VAL A 603 -17.88 17.85 17.33
C VAL A 603 -18.72 18.12 16.10
N PHE A 604 -18.51 19.27 15.49
CA PHE A 604 -19.07 19.64 14.19
C PHE A 604 -18.05 19.38 13.09
N SER A 605 -18.51 19.01 11.90
CA SER A 605 -17.64 18.78 10.75
C SER A 605 -18.22 19.31 9.45
N TYR A 606 -17.37 19.84 8.57
CA TYR A 606 -17.76 20.40 7.29
C TYR A 606 -16.71 20.09 6.22
N GLU A 607 -17.11 19.32 5.21
CA GLU A 607 -16.21 18.92 4.11
C GLU A 607 -16.18 20.01 3.04
N ILE A 608 -14.98 20.33 2.55
CA ILE A 608 -14.76 21.33 1.51
C ILE A 608 -13.87 20.75 0.41
N SER A 609 -14.12 21.15 -0.83
CA SER A 609 -13.27 20.84 -1.99
C SER A 609 -12.76 22.12 -2.62
N GLY A 610 -11.58 22.06 -3.22
CA GLY A 610 -11.01 23.19 -3.95
C GLY A 610 -9.52 23.33 -3.74
N THR A 611 -8.95 24.34 -4.39
CA THR A 611 -7.53 24.68 -4.32
C THR A 611 -7.40 26.18 -4.28
N GLY A 612 -6.63 26.68 -3.33
CA GLY A 612 -6.40 28.10 -3.14
C GLY A 612 -5.59 28.32 -1.86
N SER A 613 -5.20 29.56 -1.63
CA SER A 613 -4.56 30.00 -0.38
C SER A 613 -5.48 31.00 0.30
N GLY A 614 -5.68 30.87 1.60
CA GLY A 614 -6.38 31.89 2.37
C GLY A 614 -6.88 31.39 3.71
N THR A 615 -7.42 32.32 4.47
CA THR A 615 -7.89 32.07 5.82
C THR A 615 -9.39 31.78 5.82
N LEU A 616 -9.77 30.56 6.24
CA LEU A 616 -11.13 30.23 6.61
C LEU A 616 -11.48 30.89 7.94
N LYS A 617 -12.68 31.46 8.04
CA LYS A 617 -13.22 32.00 9.29
C LYS A 617 -14.34 31.12 9.81
N CYS A 618 -14.23 30.69 11.07
CA CYS A 618 -15.23 29.93 11.78
C CYS A 618 -15.74 30.74 12.96
N GLU A 619 -17.03 30.99 12.98
CA GLU A 619 -17.71 31.71 14.07
C GLU A 619 -18.56 30.72 14.87
N VAL A 620 -18.35 30.70 16.18
CA VAL A 620 -19.03 29.81 17.12
C VAL A 620 -19.75 30.67 18.15
N SER A 621 -21.08 30.60 18.15
CA SER A 621 -21.93 31.29 19.13
C SER A 621 -22.64 30.26 20.00
N TYR A 622 -22.69 30.46 21.31
CA TYR A 622 -23.37 29.54 22.24
C TYR A 622 -23.80 30.25 23.53
N GLN A 623 -24.74 29.63 24.23
CA GLN A 623 -25.02 29.92 25.64
C GLN A 623 -24.72 28.67 26.47
N CYS A 624 -23.95 28.83 27.55
CA CYS A 624 -23.55 27.76 28.45
C CYS A 624 -24.24 27.93 29.81
N CYS A 625 -24.76 26.83 30.36
CA CYS A 625 -25.39 26.81 31.67
C CYS A 625 -24.94 25.57 32.45
N ASP A 626 -25.10 25.63 33.78
CA ASP A 626 -25.15 24.45 34.65
C ASP A 626 -26.56 24.38 35.30
N SER A 627 -26.73 23.53 36.32
CA SER A 627 -28.01 23.37 37.01
C SER A 627 -28.46 24.58 37.85
N HIS A 628 -27.60 25.58 38.06
CA HIS A 628 -27.82 26.72 38.94
C HIS A 628 -27.71 28.07 38.22
N ILE A 629 -26.82 28.19 37.23
CA ILE A 629 -26.54 29.45 36.53
C ILE A 629 -26.57 29.25 35.02
N CYS A 630 -27.02 30.30 34.32
CA CYS A 630 -26.81 30.43 32.88
C CYS A 630 -25.90 31.63 32.63
N LEU A 631 -24.81 31.39 31.91
CA LEU A 631 -23.86 32.43 31.54
C LEU A 631 -24.40 33.30 30.40
N LEU A 632 -23.80 34.47 30.23
CA LEU A 632 -24.07 35.31 29.08
C LEU A 632 -23.70 34.56 27.78
N PRO A 633 -24.48 34.72 26.71
CA PRO A 633 -24.13 34.16 25.42
C PRO A 633 -22.77 34.66 24.95
N GLU A 634 -21.93 33.75 24.47
CA GLU A 634 -20.63 34.06 23.92
C GLU A 634 -20.62 33.87 22.41
N LYS A 635 -19.75 34.64 21.77
CA LYS A 635 -19.47 34.58 20.34
C LYS A 635 -17.96 34.62 20.15
N LYS A 636 -17.40 33.57 19.55
CA LYS A 636 -15.96 33.40 19.34
C LYS A 636 -15.66 33.19 17.86
N GLU A 637 -14.62 33.85 17.37
CA GLU A 637 -14.14 33.71 16.00
C GLU A 637 -12.80 32.96 15.99
N PHE A 638 -12.66 32.06 15.03
CA PHE A 638 -11.47 31.24 14.81
C PHE A 638 -11.05 31.32 13.35
N THR A 639 -9.75 31.28 13.12
CA THR A 639 -9.17 31.28 11.77
C THR A 639 -8.39 30.01 11.52
N VAL A 640 -8.51 29.47 10.31
CA VAL A 640 -7.75 28.30 9.85
C VAL A 640 -7.14 28.63 8.50
N GLU A 641 -5.82 28.50 8.38
CA GLU A 641 -5.13 28.60 7.10
C GLU A 641 -5.41 27.35 6.25
N LEU A 642 -5.80 27.57 4.98
CA LEU A 642 -6.08 26.52 4.00
C LEU A 642 -5.04 26.47 2.90
#